data_AF-L8YGD0-F1
#
_entry.id   AF-L8YGD0-F1
#
_cell.length_a   1.000
_cell.length_b   1.000
_cell.length_c   1.000
_cell.angle_alpha   90.00
_cell.angle_beta   90.00
_cell.angle_gamma   90.00
#
_symmetry.space_group_name_H-M   'P 1'
#
loop_
_entity.id
_entity.type
_entity.pdbx_description
1 polymer ?
#
loop_
_entity_poly.entity_id
_entity_poly.type
_entity_poly.pdbx_seq_one_letter_code
_entity_poly.pdbx_strand_id
1 'polypeptide(L)'
;MDYRSYPREYGSQEGKQDHDDSSEEQSAEVRTGPVPGWAGLVRALCLAAAPCAGSSLLPSVPDVSTYQYDETSGYYYDPQTGLYYDPNSQYYYNAQSQQYLYWDGERRTYVPALEQTADGHKETAPSKEGKEKKEKHKTKTAQQIAKDMERWARSLNKQKENFKNSFQPISSLRDDERRESATADAGYAILEKKMSSSPLSKKRRVSGPEPKPGSNCSPAQSVLSEVPSVPTNGMAKNGSEADIDEGLYSRQLYVLGHEAMKRLQTSSVLVSGLRGLGVEIAKNIILGGVKAVTLHDQGTAQWADLSSQFYLREEDIGKNRAEVSQPRLAELNSYVPVTAYTGPLVEDFLSGFQVVVLTNTPLEDQLRVGEFCHSRGIKLVVADTRGLFGQLFCDFGEEMVLTDSNGEQPLSAMVSMVTKDNPGVVTCLDEARHGFESGDFVSFSEVQGMIELNGNQPIEIKVLGPYTFSICDTSNFSDYIRGGIVSQVKVPKKISFKSLPASLAEPDFVVTDFAKYSRPAQLHIGFQALHQFCAQHNRPPRPRNEEDAAELLALAQAINARALPAVQQDNLDEDLIRKLAFVAAGDLASINAFIGGLAAQEVMKACSGKFMPIMQWLYFDALECLPEDKEALTESKCLPRQNRYDGQVAVFGSDLQEKLGKQKYFLVGAGAIGCELLKNFAMIGLGCGEGGEIVVTDMDTIEKSNLNRQFLFRPWDVTKLKSDTAAAAVHQMNPHIRVTSHQNRVGPDTERIYDDDFFQNLDGVANALDNVDARMYMDRRCVYYRKPLLESGTLGTKGNVQVVIPFLTESYSSSQDPPEKSIPICTLKNFPNAIEHTLQWARDEFEGLFKQPAENVNQYLTDPKFVERSLRLAGTQPLEVLEAVQRSLVLQRPQTWADCVTWACHHWHTQYSNNIRQLLHNFPPDQPLHLDYVMAAANLFAQTYGLTGSRDRAAVATLLQSVQVPEFTPKSGVKIHVSDQELQSANASVDDSRLEELKATLPSPDKLPGFKMYPIDFEKDDDSNFHMDFIVAASNLRAENYDIPPADRHKSKLIAGKIIPAIATTTAAVVGLVCLELYKVVQGHRQLDSYKNGFLNLALPFFGFSEPLAAPRHQYYNQEWTLWDRFEVQGLQPNGEEMTLKQFLDYFKTEHKLEITMLSQGVSMLYSFFMPAAKLKERLDQPMTEIVSRVSKRKLGRHVRALVLELCCNDESGEDVEVPYVRYTIR
;
A
#
# COMPACT_ATOMS: atom_id res chain seq x y z
N MET A 1 34.96 -0.62 -27.53
CA MET A 1 35.57 0.41 -28.42
C MET A 1 34.49 0.96 -29.33
N ASP A 2 34.72 2.12 -29.94
CA ASP A 2 33.66 3.09 -30.26
C ASP A 2 33.63 3.53 -31.74
N TYR A 3 32.50 4.12 -32.15
CA TYR A 3 32.20 4.92 -33.35
C TYR A 3 32.00 4.30 -34.77
N ARG A 4 30.83 4.66 -35.33
CA ARG A 4 30.53 5.14 -36.72
C ARG A 4 30.63 4.22 -37.97
N SER A 5 29.46 3.67 -38.34
CA SER A 5 28.61 4.03 -39.52
C SER A 5 29.19 4.28 -40.94
N TYR A 6 28.39 3.84 -41.95
CA TYR A 6 28.38 4.19 -43.41
C TYR A 6 29.21 3.26 -44.37
N PRO A 7 28.99 3.23 -45.72
CA PRO A 7 27.91 2.44 -46.35
C PRO A 7 28.23 1.78 -47.73
N ARG A 8 27.32 0.92 -48.26
CA ARG A 8 27.07 0.60 -49.72
C ARG A 8 28.27 0.03 -50.55
N GLU A 9 28.14 -0.68 -51.69
CA GLU A 9 27.04 -1.04 -52.63
C GLU A 9 27.45 -2.21 -53.57
N TYR A 10 26.48 -2.98 -54.15
CA TYR A 10 26.60 -3.96 -55.28
C TYR A 10 27.62 -5.13 -55.15
N GLY A 11 27.60 -6.27 -55.86
CA GLY A 11 26.78 -6.90 -56.94
C GLY A 11 27.71 -7.94 -57.67
N SER A 12 27.32 -9.03 -58.36
CA SER A 12 26.09 -9.74 -58.79
C SER A 12 26.46 -11.27 -58.98
N GLN A 13 25.87 -12.23 -59.73
CA GLN A 13 24.77 -12.39 -60.72
C GLN A 13 24.39 -13.90 -60.90
N GLU A 14 23.80 -14.29 -62.06
CA GLU A 14 23.50 -15.66 -62.60
C GLU A 14 22.37 -16.49 -61.91
N GLY A 15 21.52 -17.28 -62.61
CA GLY A 15 21.28 -17.36 -64.06
C GLY A 15 20.32 -18.49 -64.58
N LYS A 16 19.19 -18.11 -65.20
CA LYS A 16 18.51 -18.69 -66.41
C LYS A 16 17.92 -20.15 -66.50
N GLN A 17 16.66 -20.22 -67.00
CA GLN A 17 16.06 -21.15 -68.01
C GLN A 17 15.86 -22.66 -67.66
N ASP A 18 14.95 -23.47 -68.26
CA ASP A 18 13.68 -23.28 -69.02
C ASP A 18 12.90 -24.64 -69.20
N HIS A 19 11.55 -24.59 -69.31
CA HIS A 19 10.59 -25.41 -70.12
C HIS A 19 10.30 -26.95 -69.97
N ASP A 20 8.98 -27.27 -70.13
CA ASP A 20 8.24 -28.44 -70.73
C ASP A 20 8.32 -29.88 -70.11
N ASP A 21 7.35 -30.83 -70.20
CA ASP A 21 6.02 -30.94 -70.91
C ASP A 21 5.08 -32.05 -70.29
N SER A 22 3.82 -32.18 -70.79
CA SER A 22 2.88 -33.36 -70.78
C SER A 22 2.25 -33.87 -69.44
N SER A 23 1.03 -34.46 -69.36
CA SER A 23 -0.14 -34.62 -70.29
C SER A 23 -1.41 -35.10 -69.53
N GLU A 24 -2.61 -34.83 -70.08
CA GLU A 24 -3.93 -35.56 -70.04
C GLU A 24 -4.27 -36.53 -68.86
N GLU A 25 -5.46 -36.63 -68.25
CA GLU A 25 -6.83 -36.02 -68.24
C GLU A 25 -7.54 -36.54 -66.92
N GLN A 26 -8.77 -36.28 -66.43
CA GLN A 26 -10.05 -35.55 -66.70
C GLN A 26 -10.82 -35.46 -65.32
N SER A 27 -12.02 -34.90 -65.06
CA SER A 27 -13.00 -33.99 -65.71
C SER A 27 -13.99 -33.42 -64.66
N ALA A 28 -14.61 -32.25 -64.94
CA ALA A 28 -15.82 -31.65 -64.30
C ALA A 28 -15.81 -31.33 -62.77
N GLU A 29 -16.42 -30.26 -62.24
CA GLU A 29 -17.19 -29.15 -62.85
C GLU A 29 -17.07 -27.81 -62.06
N VAL A 30 -16.52 -26.76 -62.69
CA VAL A 30 -17.02 -25.36 -62.77
C VAL A 30 -17.24 -24.49 -61.48
N ARG A 31 -16.42 -23.40 -61.39
CA ARG A 31 -16.62 -22.08 -60.71
C ARG A 31 -16.60 -22.01 -59.16
N THR A 32 -16.05 -20.97 -58.50
CA THR A 32 -15.19 -19.82 -58.90
C THR A 32 -14.39 -19.33 -57.67
N GLY A 33 -13.10 -19.00 -57.82
CA GLY A 33 -12.32 -18.21 -56.85
C GLY A 33 -12.17 -16.73 -57.28
N PRO A 34 -11.15 -15.98 -56.81
CA PRO A 34 -10.07 -16.38 -55.88
C PRO A 34 -9.77 -15.35 -54.74
N VAL A 35 -8.74 -15.67 -53.94
CA VAL A 35 -8.02 -14.78 -52.98
C VAL A 35 -6.65 -14.38 -53.61
N PRO A 36 -5.62 -13.88 -52.87
CA PRO A 36 -5.46 -12.70 -52.00
C PRO A 36 -4.37 -11.71 -52.55
N GLY A 37 -3.87 -10.74 -51.77
CA GLY A 37 -2.43 -10.35 -51.86
C GLY A 37 -1.94 -8.87 -51.79
N TRP A 38 -1.88 -8.29 -50.58
CA TRP A 38 -0.80 -7.44 -50.00
C TRP A 38 -0.17 -6.18 -50.70
N ALA A 39 0.15 -5.19 -49.83
CA ALA A 39 1.17 -4.10 -49.92
C ALA A 39 0.91 -2.79 -50.73
N GLY A 40 1.33 -1.62 -50.19
CA GLY A 40 1.73 -0.43 -51.00
C GLY A 40 1.21 0.99 -50.67
N LEU A 41 1.73 1.63 -49.61
CA LEU A 41 1.76 3.08 -49.24
C LEU A 41 1.26 4.23 -50.21
N VAL A 42 0.57 5.21 -49.59
CA VAL A 42 0.77 6.70 -49.65
C VAL A 42 0.16 7.61 -50.76
N ARG A 43 -0.61 8.63 -50.31
CA ARG A 43 -1.03 9.94 -50.93
C ARG A 43 -1.90 9.89 -52.22
N ALA A 44 -2.67 10.92 -52.60
CA ALA A 44 -3.39 12.01 -51.88
C ALA A 44 -4.29 12.81 -52.86
N LEU A 45 -5.22 13.63 -52.33
CA LEU A 45 -5.91 14.78 -52.96
C LEU A 45 -6.93 14.54 -54.12
N CYS A 46 -8.21 14.58 -53.73
CA CYS A 46 -9.32 15.39 -54.25
C CYS A 46 -9.34 15.94 -55.70
N LEU A 47 -10.48 15.74 -56.39
CA LEU A 47 -11.27 16.70 -57.20
C LEU A 47 -12.58 15.97 -57.63
N ALA A 48 -13.77 16.23 -57.08
CA ALA A 48 -14.64 17.42 -57.14
C ALA A 48 -15.59 17.48 -58.36
N ALA A 49 -16.88 17.14 -58.12
CA ALA A 49 -18.05 17.56 -58.92
C ALA A 49 -19.33 17.43 -58.06
N ALA A 50 -20.30 18.33 -58.26
CA ALA A 50 -21.57 18.43 -57.51
C ALA A 50 -22.74 18.66 -58.52
N PRO A 51 -23.98 19.07 -58.15
CA PRO A 51 -24.66 19.08 -56.84
C PRO A 51 -26.11 18.49 -56.91
N CYS A 52 -26.81 18.46 -55.77
CA CYS A 52 -28.27 18.71 -55.71
C CYS A 52 -28.63 19.30 -54.34
N ALA A 53 -29.59 20.22 -54.30
CA ALA A 53 -29.94 20.98 -53.10
C ALA A 53 -31.42 20.79 -52.69
N GLY A 54 -31.70 20.66 -51.40
CA GLY A 54 -33.07 20.53 -50.91
C GLY A 54 -33.20 20.53 -49.38
N SER A 55 -33.77 21.63 -48.84
CA SER A 55 -34.19 21.82 -47.44
C SER A 55 -33.11 21.80 -46.35
N SER A 56 -33.34 22.62 -45.32
CA SER A 56 -32.45 22.83 -44.17
C SER A 56 -32.86 21.98 -42.96
N LEU A 57 -31.89 21.36 -42.31
CA LEU A 57 -31.97 20.97 -40.91
C LEU A 57 -31.08 21.91 -40.08
N LEU A 58 -31.53 22.26 -38.87
CA LEU A 58 -30.74 23.01 -37.89
C LEU A 58 -29.54 22.15 -37.46
N PRO A 59 -28.38 22.76 -37.13
CA PRO A 59 -27.28 22.00 -36.55
C PRO A 59 -27.74 21.28 -35.28
N SER A 60 -27.32 20.03 -35.13
CA SER A 60 -27.42 19.27 -33.90
C SER A 60 -26.52 19.87 -32.82
N VAL A 61 -26.60 19.35 -31.59
CA VAL A 61 -25.53 19.56 -30.62
C VAL A 61 -24.22 19.04 -31.24
N PRO A 62 -23.08 19.75 -31.10
CA PRO A 62 -21.82 19.31 -31.70
C PRO A 62 -21.34 18.02 -31.05
N ASP A 63 -21.17 16.98 -31.87
CA ASP A 63 -20.71 15.67 -31.40
C ASP A 63 -19.17 15.63 -31.41
N VAL A 64 -18.60 15.93 -30.25
CA VAL A 64 -17.15 15.97 -30.02
C VAL A 64 -16.46 14.62 -30.29
N SER A 65 -17.19 13.50 -30.33
CA SER A 65 -16.64 12.19 -30.68
C SER A 65 -16.28 12.06 -32.17
N THR A 66 -16.79 12.97 -33.02
CA THR A 66 -16.50 13.01 -34.45
C THR A 66 -15.26 13.82 -34.82
N TYR A 67 -14.63 14.48 -33.84
CA TYR A 67 -13.51 15.40 -34.06
C TYR A 67 -12.17 14.68 -34.18
N GLN A 68 -11.28 15.22 -35.01
CA GLN A 68 -9.98 14.63 -35.32
C GLN A 68 -8.91 15.33 -34.49
N TYR A 69 -8.22 14.59 -33.62
CA TYR A 69 -7.11 15.15 -32.84
C TYR A 69 -5.97 15.56 -33.77
N ASP A 70 -5.56 16.84 -33.69
CA ASP A 70 -4.40 17.36 -34.40
C ASP A 70 -3.19 17.45 -33.45
N GLU A 71 -2.26 16.50 -33.62
CA GLU A 71 -1.00 16.42 -32.86
C GLU A 71 -0.15 17.69 -32.96
N THR A 72 -0.33 18.53 -33.99
CA THR A 72 0.47 19.75 -34.20
C THR A 72 -0.09 21.00 -33.50
N SER A 73 -1.37 21.01 -33.13
CA SER A 73 -1.98 22.08 -32.33
C SER A 73 -2.35 21.65 -30.90
N GLY A 74 -2.48 20.34 -30.64
CA GLY A 74 -2.89 19.80 -29.35
C GLY A 74 -4.41 19.85 -29.10
N TYR A 75 -5.20 20.12 -30.14
CA TYR A 75 -6.65 20.31 -30.04
C TYR A 75 -7.42 19.39 -31.00
N TYR A 76 -8.72 19.23 -30.77
CA TYR A 76 -9.60 18.40 -31.59
C TYR A 76 -10.22 19.23 -32.72
N TYR A 77 -9.76 19.03 -33.95
CA TYR A 77 -10.28 19.73 -35.12
C TYR A 77 -11.62 19.13 -35.59
N ASP A 78 -12.64 19.97 -35.71
CA ASP A 78 -13.94 19.64 -36.32
C ASP A 78 -13.88 19.86 -37.85
N PRO A 79 -13.91 18.80 -38.68
CA PRO A 79 -13.82 18.95 -40.13
C PRO A 79 -15.07 19.54 -40.78
N GLN A 80 -16.22 19.59 -40.08
CA GLN A 80 -17.46 20.16 -40.59
C GLN A 80 -17.56 21.67 -40.33
N THR A 81 -17.05 22.15 -39.19
CA THR A 81 -17.14 23.57 -38.81
C THR A 81 -15.83 24.35 -38.99
N GLY A 82 -14.69 23.66 -39.10
CA GLY A 82 -13.37 24.28 -39.23
C GLY A 82 -12.82 24.88 -37.93
N LEU A 83 -13.32 24.41 -36.79
CA LEU A 83 -12.98 24.89 -35.45
C LEU A 83 -12.08 23.88 -34.72
N TYR A 84 -11.16 24.38 -33.89
CA TYR A 84 -10.34 23.57 -32.99
C TYR A 84 -10.97 23.58 -31.60
N TYR A 85 -11.52 22.45 -31.17
CA TYR A 85 -12.10 22.26 -29.85
C TYR A 85 -11.03 21.94 -28.81
N ASP A 86 -11.00 22.71 -27.71
CA ASP A 86 -10.23 22.38 -26.51
C ASP A 86 -11.12 21.65 -25.50
N PRO A 87 -10.89 20.35 -25.22
CA PRO A 87 -11.68 19.61 -24.25
C PRO A 87 -11.48 20.09 -22.79
N ASN A 88 -10.40 20.83 -22.49
CA ASN A 88 -10.11 21.30 -21.14
C ASN A 88 -10.91 22.56 -20.77
N SER A 89 -11.13 23.47 -21.73
CA SER A 89 -11.91 24.70 -21.53
C SER A 89 -13.30 24.66 -22.15
N GLN A 90 -13.59 23.67 -23.00
CA GLN A 90 -14.82 23.51 -23.79
C GLN A 90 -15.09 24.64 -24.80
N TYR A 91 -14.09 25.47 -25.08
CA TYR A 91 -14.15 26.49 -26.14
C TYR A 91 -13.68 25.95 -27.49
N TYR A 92 -14.18 26.59 -28.54
CA TYR A 92 -13.91 26.32 -29.95
C TYR A 92 -13.10 27.47 -30.53
N TYR A 93 -11.85 27.23 -30.92
CA TYR A 93 -10.99 28.23 -31.53
C TYR A 93 -11.13 28.23 -33.06
N ASN A 94 -11.58 29.35 -33.61
CA ASN A 94 -11.61 29.54 -35.06
C ASN A 94 -10.25 30.08 -35.54
N ALA A 95 -9.46 29.23 -36.18
CA ALA A 95 -8.14 29.60 -36.67
C ALA A 95 -8.17 30.70 -37.77
N GLN A 96 -9.28 30.88 -38.49
CA GLN A 96 -9.43 31.89 -39.54
C GLN A 96 -9.77 33.28 -38.99
N SER A 97 -10.61 33.37 -37.95
CA SER A 97 -10.93 34.65 -37.27
C SER A 97 -10.07 34.93 -36.05
N GLN A 98 -9.24 33.97 -35.61
CA GLN A 98 -8.39 34.01 -34.42
C GLN A 98 -9.17 34.23 -33.10
N GLN A 99 -10.42 33.76 -33.04
CA GLN A 99 -11.33 33.95 -31.90
C GLN A 99 -11.72 32.63 -31.23
N TYR A 100 -11.82 32.65 -29.91
CA TYR A 100 -12.52 31.63 -29.15
C TYR A 100 -14.04 31.85 -29.23
N LEU A 101 -14.77 30.75 -29.36
CA LEU A 101 -16.22 30.66 -29.43
C LEU A 101 -16.70 29.63 -28.40
N TYR A 102 -17.91 29.76 -27.89
CA TYR A 102 -18.59 28.68 -27.17
C TYR A 102 -19.85 28.27 -27.94
N TRP A 103 -20.33 27.04 -27.73
CA TRP A 103 -21.60 26.60 -28.28
C TRP A 103 -22.76 27.12 -27.41
N ASP A 104 -23.60 27.97 -27.98
CA ASP A 104 -24.85 28.41 -27.36
C ASP A 104 -25.94 27.36 -27.63
N GLY A 105 -26.30 26.60 -26.59
CA GLY A 105 -27.28 25.51 -26.67
C GLY A 105 -28.72 25.96 -26.93
N GLU A 106 -29.09 27.19 -26.54
CA GLU A 106 -30.42 27.75 -26.85
C GLU A 106 -30.50 28.19 -28.31
N ARG A 107 -29.45 28.85 -28.80
CA ARG A 107 -29.39 29.43 -30.15
C ARG A 107 -28.88 28.47 -31.21
N ARG A 108 -28.34 27.32 -30.80
CA ARG A 108 -27.69 26.30 -31.65
C ARG A 108 -26.67 26.91 -32.62
N THR A 109 -25.75 27.69 -32.08
CA THR A 109 -24.70 28.36 -32.85
C THR A 109 -23.45 28.62 -32.02
N TYR A 110 -22.32 28.83 -32.69
CA TYR A 110 -21.07 29.24 -32.06
C TYR A 110 -21.08 30.75 -31.83
N VAL A 111 -20.92 31.17 -30.57
CA VAL A 111 -20.95 32.58 -30.14
C VAL A 111 -19.56 32.99 -29.65
N PRO A 112 -18.98 34.13 -30.09
CA PRO A 112 -17.66 34.54 -29.64
C PRO A 112 -17.57 34.75 -28.12
N ALA A 113 -16.51 34.24 -27.52
CA ALA A 113 -16.16 34.53 -26.14
C ALA A 113 -15.72 36.01 -26.04
N LEU A 114 -16.51 36.83 -25.35
CA LEU A 114 -16.20 38.24 -25.15
C LEU A 114 -15.02 38.42 -24.18
N GLU A 115 -13.95 39.08 -24.63
CA GLU A 115 -12.89 39.53 -23.74
C GLU A 115 -13.47 40.50 -22.70
N GLN A 116 -13.32 40.19 -21.41
CA GLN A 116 -13.73 41.08 -20.33
C GLN A 116 -12.75 42.24 -20.12
N THR A 117 -12.70 43.16 -21.09
CA THR A 117 -12.11 44.49 -20.87
C THR A 117 -13.10 45.37 -20.14
N ALA A 118 -12.79 45.71 -18.89
CA ALA A 118 -13.61 46.63 -18.10
C ALA A 118 -13.34 48.09 -18.47
N ASP A 119 -14.17 48.67 -19.34
CA ASP A 119 -14.54 50.09 -19.27
C ASP A 119 -15.83 50.38 -20.07
N GLY A 120 -16.54 51.45 -19.71
CA GLY A 120 -17.90 51.71 -20.17
C GLY A 120 -18.08 52.89 -21.15
N HIS A 121 -19.20 52.81 -21.89
CA HIS A 121 -19.91 53.87 -22.64
C HIS A 121 -19.49 54.28 -24.07
N LYS A 122 -20.49 54.05 -24.94
CA LYS A 122 -21.06 54.91 -26.00
C LYS A 122 -20.54 54.83 -27.44
N GLU A 123 -21.52 54.98 -28.32
CA GLU A 123 -21.45 54.84 -29.77
C GLU A 123 -20.73 56.02 -30.44
N THR A 124 -19.98 55.77 -31.51
CA THR A 124 -20.34 56.24 -32.87
C THR A 124 -19.35 55.71 -33.93
N ALA A 125 -19.79 55.67 -35.18
CA ALA A 125 -19.02 55.36 -36.40
C ALA A 125 -19.00 56.62 -37.32
N PRO A 126 -18.35 56.66 -38.51
CA PRO A 126 -17.62 55.58 -39.19
C PRO A 126 -16.27 55.97 -39.87
N SER A 127 -15.52 54.92 -40.29
CA SER A 127 -14.66 54.79 -41.49
C SER A 127 -13.82 55.98 -42.04
N LYS A 128 -12.49 55.77 -42.24
CA LYS A 128 -11.91 55.45 -43.58
C LYS A 128 -10.38 55.19 -43.60
N GLU A 129 -9.99 54.23 -44.43
CA GLU A 129 -8.79 54.16 -45.32
C GLU A 129 -7.38 54.63 -44.86
N GLY A 130 -6.40 53.71 -44.93
CA GLY A 130 -5.19 53.97 -45.74
C GLY A 130 -3.78 53.60 -45.23
N LYS A 131 -3.19 52.55 -45.83
CA LYS A 131 -1.74 52.36 -46.18
C LYS A 131 -0.65 52.21 -45.10
N GLU A 132 -0.17 50.95 -44.99
CA GLU A 132 1.23 50.49 -45.08
C GLU A 132 2.42 51.12 -44.29
N LYS A 133 3.22 50.19 -43.71
CA LYS A 133 4.70 50.20 -43.58
C LYS A 133 5.37 51.24 -42.66
N LYS A 134 5.70 50.80 -41.43
CA LYS A 134 7.03 50.22 -41.15
C LYS A 134 7.12 49.63 -39.74
N GLU A 135 7.72 48.45 -39.62
CA GLU A 135 8.09 47.90 -38.32
C GLU A 135 9.30 48.63 -37.72
N LYS A 136 9.25 48.79 -36.39
CA LYS A 136 10.41 48.89 -35.51
C LYS A 136 10.05 48.14 -34.23
N HIS A 137 10.83 47.12 -33.87
CA HIS A 137 10.70 46.50 -32.55
C HIS A 137 10.80 47.57 -31.46
N LYS A 138 9.81 47.61 -30.56
CA LYS A 138 9.90 48.31 -29.28
C LYS A 138 10.35 47.31 -28.22
N THR A 139 11.53 47.52 -27.66
CA THR A 139 12.00 46.78 -26.48
C THR A 139 11.00 47.00 -25.33
N LYS A 140 10.50 45.91 -24.72
CA LYS A 140 9.67 46.02 -23.50
C LYS A 140 10.55 46.57 -22.37
N THR A 141 10.06 47.54 -21.62
CA THR A 141 10.79 48.12 -20.48
C THR A 141 10.78 47.18 -19.29
N ALA A 142 11.88 47.13 -18.53
CA ALA A 142 12.08 46.19 -17.43
C ALA A 142 10.99 46.25 -16.34
N GLN A 143 10.33 47.39 -16.14
CA GLN A 143 9.20 47.52 -15.20
C GLN A 143 7.95 46.72 -15.64
N GLN A 144 7.75 46.53 -16.95
CA GLN A 144 6.66 45.68 -17.45
C GLN A 144 7.01 44.21 -17.26
N ILE A 145 8.25 43.82 -17.57
CA ILE A 145 8.76 42.46 -17.32
C ILE A 145 8.65 42.11 -15.83
N ALA A 146 9.06 43.03 -14.94
CA ALA A 146 8.92 42.83 -13.49
C ALA A 146 7.46 42.65 -13.04
N LYS A 147 6.50 43.40 -13.60
CA LYS A 147 5.06 43.20 -13.30
C LYS A 147 4.51 41.90 -13.83
N ASP A 148 4.90 41.50 -15.04
CA ASP A 148 4.41 40.27 -15.66
C ASP A 148 5.07 39.02 -15.03
N MET A 149 6.32 39.13 -14.56
CA MET A 149 6.96 38.12 -13.71
C MET A 149 6.40 38.12 -12.27
N GLU A 150 5.96 39.25 -11.71
CA GLU A 150 5.24 39.26 -10.43
C GLU A 150 3.86 38.60 -10.57
N ARG A 151 3.16 38.81 -11.69
CA ARG A 151 1.93 38.09 -12.04
C ARG A 151 2.19 36.60 -12.24
N TRP A 152 3.24 36.23 -12.95
CA TRP A 152 3.65 34.83 -13.14
C TRP A 152 4.01 34.18 -11.81
N ALA A 153 4.81 34.81 -10.95
CA ALA A 153 5.12 34.31 -9.62
C ALA A 153 3.88 34.22 -8.71
N ARG A 154 2.92 35.15 -8.84
CA ARG A 154 1.59 35.03 -8.17
C ARG A 154 0.77 33.88 -8.75
N SER A 155 0.85 33.60 -10.05
CA SER A 155 0.19 32.46 -10.70
C SER A 155 0.83 31.13 -10.33
N LEU A 156 2.16 31.05 -10.27
CA LEU A 156 2.94 29.88 -9.87
C LEU A 156 2.75 29.58 -8.38
N ASN A 157 2.70 30.62 -7.54
CA ASN A 157 2.29 30.46 -6.14
C ASN A 157 0.81 30.07 -6.02
N LYS A 158 -0.10 30.60 -6.85
CA LYS A 158 -1.50 30.14 -6.87
C LYS A 158 -1.64 28.70 -7.37
N GLN A 159 -0.79 28.24 -8.30
CA GLN A 159 -0.71 26.84 -8.69
C GLN A 159 -0.14 25.98 -7.56
N LYS A 160 0.91 26.41 -6.85
CA LYS A 160 1.44 25.70 -5.66
C LYS A 160 0.47 25.71 -4.47
N GLU A 161 -0.33 26.76 -4.28
CA GLU A 161 -1.40 26.78 -3.28
C GLU A 161 -2.60 25.94 -3.73
N ASN A 162 -2.95 25.90 -5.03
CA ASN A 162 -3.93 24.95 -5.55
C ASN A 162 -3.43 23.49 -5.37
N PHE A 163 -2.14 23.22 -5.60
CA PHE A 163 -1.49 21.93 -5.35
C PHE A 163 -1.58 21.51 -3.87
N LYS A 164 -1.57 22.48 -2.94
CA LYS A 164 -1.86 22.30 -1.49
C LYS A 164 -3.35 22.30 -1.11
N ASN A 165 -4.25 22.74 -2.00
CA ASN A 165 -5.70 22.71 -1.74
C ASN A 165 -6.33 21.42 -2.30
N SER A 166 -5.74 20.84 -3.35
CA SER A 166 -6.01 19.47 -3.80
C SER A 166 -5.41 18.39 -2.88
N PHE A 167 -4.44 18.75 -2.04
CA PHE A 167 -3.86 17.90 -0.99
C PHE A 167 -3.83 18.65 0.35
N GLN A 168 -4.82 18.44 1.21
CA GLN A 168 -4.76 18.88 2.61
C GLN A 168 -4.12 17.81 3.51
N PRO A 169 -2.83 17.89 3.86
CA PRO A 169 -2.33 17.25 5.07
C PRO A 169 -2.84 18.04 6.27
N ILE A 170 -3.44 17.35 7.26
CA ILE A 170 -3.89 17.95 8.52
C ILE A 170 -2.66 18.48 9.26
N SER A 171 -2.37 19.77 9.09
CA SER A 171 -1.10 20.42 9.46
C SER A 171 -1.28 21.80 10.08
N SER A 172 -2.39 22.49 9.81
CA SER A 172 -2.81 23.72 10.50
C SER A 172 -3.14 23.52 11.99
N LEU A 173 -3.29 22.26 12.45
CA LEU A 173 -3.48 21.89 13.85
C LEU A 173 -2.20 21.42 14.56
N ARG A 174 -1.07 21.22 13.87
CA ARG A 174 0.14 20.56 14.44
C ARG A 174 1.23 21.47 14.98
N ASP A 175 1.05 22.79 14.98
CA ASP A 175 2.05 23.70 15.56
C ASP A 175 2.03 23.74 17.11
N ASP A 176 1.06 23.08 17.77
CA ASP A 176 1.04 22.88 19.23
C ASP A 176 1.73 21.59 19.73
N GLU A 177 1.77 20.50 18.96
CA GLU A 177 2.59 19.30 19.30
C GLU A 177 4.05 19.69 19.59
N ARG A 178 4.56 20.71 18.88
CA ARG A 178 5.89 21.31 19.06
C ARG A 178 6.16 21.90 20.45
N ARG A 179 5.16 22.06 21.31
CA ARG A 179 5.32 22.51 22.69
C ARG A 179 5.31 21.38 23.72
N GLU A 180 4.80 20.19 23.39
CA GLU A 180 4.63 19.11 24.36
C GLU A 180 5.97 18.54 24.85
N SER A 181 6.97 18.48 23.97
CA SER A 181 8.37 18.18 24.36
C SER A 181 8.92 19.20 25.38
N ALA A 182 8.57 20.48 25.27
CA ALA A 182 9.07 21.51 26.18
C ALA A 182 8.37 21.50 27.56
N THR A 183 7.16 20.93 27.67
CA THR A 183 6.49 20.68 28.94
C THR A 183 6.90 19.34 29.57
N ALA A 184 7.24 18.33 28.77
CA ALA A 184 7.82 17.08 29.25
C ALA A 184 9.16 17.29 29.99
N ASP A 185 10.08 18.07 29.40
CA ASP A 185 11.35 18.46 30.03
C ASP A 185 11.14 19.18 31.38
N ALA A 186 10.11 20.02 31.47
CA ALA A 186 9.76 20.74 32.70
C ALA A 186 9.21 19.81 33.80
N GLY A 187 8.50 18.74 33.43
CA GLY A 187 8.04 17.70 34.35
C GLY A 187 9.19 16.89 34.94
N TYR A 188 10.16 16.51 34.10
CA TYR A 188 11.32 15.71 34.53
C TYR A 188 12.22 16.46 35.52
N ALA A 189 12.47 17.76 35.26
CA ALA A 189 13.30 18.63 36.10
C ALA A 189 12.78 18.84 37.54
N ILE A 190 11.52 18.51 37.84
CA ILE A 190 10.92 18.62 39.17
C ILE A 190 11.13 17.32 40.00
N LEU A 191 11.33 16.17 39.35
CA LEU A 191 11.51 14.89 40.04
C LEU A 191 12.95 14.65 40.55
N GLU A 192 13.98 15.13 39.85
CA GLU A 192 15.38 14.94 40.30
C GLU A 192 15.70 15.66 41.63
N LYS A 193 15.02 16.77 41.93
CA LYS A 193 15.43 17.70 43.01
C LYS A 193 15.06 17.22 44.43
N LYS A 194 14.77 15.94 44.61
CA LYS A 194 14.37 15.36 45.92
C LYS A 194 15.04 14.03 46.31
N MET A 195 16.13 13.62 45.65
CA MET A 195 16.97 12.51 46.12
C MET A 195 18.48 12.83 46.10
N SER A 196 18.97 13.57 47.11
CA SER A 196 20.40 13.67 47.40
C SER A 196 20.72 14.06 48.85
N SER A 197 20.55 13.12 49.78
CA SER A 197 21.35 13.11 51.03
C SER A 197 21.63 11.68 51.48
N SER A 198 22.92 11.39 51.71
CA SER A 198 23.48 10.15 52.25
C SER A 198 23.88 10.40 53.74
N PRO A 199 24.38 9.45 54.59
CA PRO A 199 25.33 8.38 54.24
C PRO A 199 25.39 7.05 55.07
N LEU A 200 26.17 6.09 54.55
CA LEU A 200 27.12 5.16 55.25
C LEU A 200 26.69 4.20 56.41
N SER A 201 26.44 2.93 56.05
CA SER A 201 27.27 1.73 56.40
C SER A 201 27.31 1.08 57.83
N LYS A 202 27.58 -0.25 57.80
CA LYS A 202 28.23 -1.16 58.82
C LYS A 202 27.42 -1.90 59.93
N LYS A 203 27.23 -3.20 59.69
CA LYS A 203 27.41 -4.40 60.58
C LYS A 203 27.21 -4.30 62.11
N ARG A 204 26.33 -5.16 62.67
CA ARG A 204 26.67 -6.08 63.80
C ARG A 204 25.81 -7.37 63.84
N ARG A 205 25.81 -8.13 64.95
CA ARG A 205 25.61 -9.60 65.01
C ARG A 205 24.71 -10.08 66.18
N VAL A 206 23.99 -11.20 65.94
CA VAL A 206 23.69 -12.35 66.85
C VAL A 206 22.86 -12.17 68.13
N SER A 207 21.73 -12.90 68.21
CA SER A 207 21.41 -13.90 69.26
C SER A 207 20.21 -14.79 68.86
N GLY A 208 20.15 -16.05 69.35
CA GLY A 208 19.06 -17.03 69.10
C GLY A 208 17.97 -17.05 70.19
N PRO A 209 17.23 -18.16 70.46
CA PRO A 209 17.57 -19.58 70.19
C PRO A 209 16.51 -20.42 69.41
N GLU A 210 16.80 -21.71 69.18
CA GLU A 210 15.88 -22.75 68.64
C GLU A 210 14.92 -23.31 69.74
N PRO A 211 13.97 -24.22 69.40
CA PRO A 211 14.32 -25.67 69.34
C PRO A 211 13.72 -26.48 68.16
N LYS A 212 14.34 -27.63 67.90
CA LYS A 212 13.86 -28.80 67.13
C LYS A 212 14.05 -30.06 68.02
N PRO A 213 14.06 -31.34 67.55
CA PRO A 213 13.46 -31.98 66.36
C PRO A 213 12.67 -33.29 66.69
N GLY A 214 12.13 -33.96 65.67
CA GLY A 214 11.95 -35.44 65.67
C GLY A 214 10.83 -35.95 64.73
N SER A 215 10.78 -37.23 64.32
CA SER A 215 11.84 -38.26 64.18
C SER A 215 11.28 -39.54 63.49
N ASN A 216 12.05 -40.15 62.58
CA ASN A 216 12.05 -41.58 62.18
C ASN A 216 10.93 -42.25 61.33
N CYS A 217 11.40 -43.28 60.60
CA CYS A 217 10.73 -44.50 60.08
C CYS A 217 9.85 -44.48 58.80
N SER A 218 10.46 -44.93 57.69
CA SER A 218 9.86 -45.82 56.67
C SER A 218 9.66 -47.26 57.24
N PRO A 219 8.96 -48.24 56.59
CA PRO A 219 9.05 -48.58 55.15
C PRO A 219 7.74 -49.09 54.45
N ALA A 220 7.92 -49.54 53.20
CA ALA A 220 7.09 -50.46 52.40
C ALA A 220 5.84 -49.94 51.63
N GLN A 221 5.98 -49.95 50.28
CA GLN A 221 5.03 -50.42 49.24
C GLN A 221 3.52 -50.48 49.61
N SER A 222 2.58 -49.86 48.87
CA SER A 222 2.40 -49.96 47.40
C SER A 222 1.16 -49.15 46.92
N VAL A 223 0.86 -49.23 45.60
CA VAL A 223 -0.36 -48.78 44.90
C VAL A 223 -0.45 -47.28 44.54
N LEU A 224 -0.35 -47.03 43.22
CA LEU A 224 -0.92 -45.96 42.38
C LEU A 224 -1.50 -44.70 43.06
N SER A 225 -0.96 -43.53 42.71
CA SER A 225 -1.59 -42.21 42.89
C SER A 225 -1.28 -41.27 41.71
N GLU A 226 -2.19 -40.35 41.43
CA GLU A 226 -2.21 -39.49 40.24
C GLU A 226 -1.14 -38.37 40.23
N VAL A 227 -0.93 -37.75 39.06
CA VAL A 227 -0.01 -36.61 38.88
C VAL A 227 -0.71 -35.31 39.31
N PRO A 228 -0.04 -34.39 40.06
CA PRO A 228 -0.68 -33.15 40.52
C PRO A 228 -1.08 -32.18 39.39
N SER A 229 -2.22 -31.53 39.55
CA SER A 229 -2.75 -30.53 38.61
C SER A 229 -2.00 -29.19 38.67
N VAL A 230 -1.64 -28.64 37.51
CA VAL A 230 -1.13 -27.27 37.35
C VAL A 230 -2.30 -26.26 37.51
N PRO A 231 -2.08 -25.06 38.11
CA PRO A 231 -3.17 -24.10 38.31
C PRO A 231 -3.70 -23.54 36.98
N THR A 232 -5.01 -23.65 36.77
CA THR A 232 -5.69 -23.06 35.60
C THR A 232 -5.99 -21.58 35.82
N ASN A 233 -5.33 -20.69 35.08
CA ASN A 233 -5.78 -19.30 34.95
C ASN A 233 -7.13 -19.27 34.22
N GLY A 234 -8.10 -18.53 34.76
CA GLY A 234 -9.46 -18.46 34.22
C GLY A 234 -9.57 -17.54 33.02
N MET A 235 -9.77 -18.11 31.83
CA MET A 235 -10.50 -17.45 30.74
C MET A 235 -11.87 -18.11 30.59
N ALA A 236 -12.91 -17.31 30.40
CA ALA A 236 -14.29 -17.79 30.39
C ALA A 236 -14.61 -18.56 29.10
N LYS A 237 -14.79 -19.89 29.22
CA LYS A 237 -15.41 -20.70 28.15
C LYS A 237 -16.93 -20.54 28.19
N ASN A 238 -17.44 -19.49 27.55
CA ASN A 238 -18.83 -19.35 27.13
C ASN A 238 -18.85 -19.12 25.62
N GLY A 239 -19.39 -20.08 24.88
CA GLY A 239 -19.41 -20.12 23.42
C GLY A 239 -19.67 -21.56 22.97
N SER A 240 -20.61 -21.77 22.06
CA SER A 240 -21.03 -23.09 21.59
C SER A 240 -21.33 -23.00 20.10
N GLU A 241 -20.86 -23.99 19.33
CA GLU A 241 -20.47 -23.85 17.92
C GLU A 241 -19.14 -23.07 17.75
N ALA A 242 -18.61 -23.03 16.53
CA ALA A 242 -17.22 -22.65 16.25
C ALA A 242 -17.07 -21.13 16.02
N ASP A 243 -17.04 -20.37 17.11
CA ASP A 243 -16.80 -18.93 17.08
C ASP A 243 -15.35 -18.60 16.66
N ILE A 244 -15.21 -17.65 15.73
CA ILE A 244 -13.91 -17.14 15.27
C ILE A 244 -13.44 -16.02 16.19
N ASP A 245 -12.19 -16.09 16.65
CA ASP A 245 -11.56 -15.01 17.42
C ASP A 245 -11.22 -13.81 16.52
N GLU A 246 -12.18 -12.91 16.31
CA GLU A 246 -11.97 -11.68 15.54
C GLU A 246 -10.82 -10.82 16.10
N GLY A 247 -10.56 -10.86 17.42
CA GLY A 247 -9.46 -10.12 18.04
C GLY A 247 -8.06 -10.64 17.67
N LEU A 248 -7.96 -11.90 17.24
CA LEU A 248 -6.73 -12.48 16.64
C LEU A 248 -6.73 -12.32 15.12
N TYR A 249 -7.85 -12.68 14.46
CA TYR A 249 -7.92 -12.84 13.01
C TYR A 249 -8.40 -11.61 12.23
N SER A 250 -8.78 -10.50 12.88
CA SER A 250 -9.37 -9.29 12.27
C SER A 250 -8.81 -8.94 10.89
N ARG A 251 -7.48 -8.79 10.78
CA ARG A 251 -6.84 -8.31 9.55
C ARG A 251 -6.85 -9.34 8.42
N GLN A 252 -6.95 -10.64 8.74
CA GLN A 252 -7.13 -11.75 7.79
C GLN A 252 -8.62 -11.97 7.44
N LEU A 253 -9.55 -11.68 8.35
CA LEU A 253 -11.00 -11.77 8.07
C LEU A 253 -11.42 -10.79 6.97
N TYR A 254 -10.82 -9.60 6.90
CA TYR A 254 -11.02 -8.67 5.79
C TYR A 254 -10.40 -9.12 4.45
N VAL A 255 -9.66 -10.24 4.42
CA VAL A 255 -9.09 -10.85 3.20
C VAL A 255 -9.90 -12.08 2.78
N LEU A 256 -10.19 -12.98 3.72
CA LEU A 256 -10.83 -14.27 3.45
C LEU A 256 -12.36 -14.24 3.62
N GLY A 257 -12.86 -13.48 4.59
CA GLY A 257 -14.24 -13.55 5.10
C GLY A 257 -14.46 -14.71 6.08
N HIS A 258 -15.47 -14.58 6.96
CA HIS A 258 -15.79 -15.56 8.00
C HIS A 258 -16.08 -16.97 7.45
N GLU A 259 -16.75 -17.09 6.30
CA GLU A 259 -17.12 -18.39 5.74
C GLU A 259 -15.91 -19.19 5.25
N ALA A 260 -14.94 -18.52 4.61
CA ALA A 260 -13.66 -19.12 4.27
C ALA A 260 -12.88 -19.57 5.52
N MET A 261 -12.94 -18.77 6.61
CA MET A 261 -12.33 -19.11 7.90
C MET A 261 -12.98 -20.34 8.56
N LYS A 262 -14.32 -20.47 8.56
CA LYS A 262 -15.03 -21.66 9.07
C LYS A 262 -14.61 -22.93 8.33
N ARG A 263 -14.39 -22.84 7.00
CA ARG A 263 -13.87 -23.94 6.19
C ARG A 263 -12.41 -24.29 6.50
N LEU A 264 -11.56 -23.31 6.81
CA LEU A 264 -10.19 -23.55 7.31
C LEU A 264 -10.21 -24.29 8.65
N GLN A 265 -11.03 -23.84 9.61
CA GLN A 265 -11.17 -24.44 10.94
C GLN A 265 -11.71 -25.90 10.95
N THR A 266 -12.22 -26.40 9.82
CA THR A 266 -12.63 -27.81 9.65
C THR A 266 -11.64 -28.64 8.82
N SER A 267 -10.64 -28.02 8.19
CA SER A 267 -9.67 -28.66 7.29
C SER A 267 -8.36 -29.03 7.99
N SER A 268 -8.00 -30.32 7.95
CA SER A 268 -6.75 -30.88 8.51
C SER A 268 -5.68 -30.98 7.43
N VAL A 269 -4.45 -30.49 7.69
CA VAL A 269 -3.39 -30.40 6.68
C VAL A 269 -2.15 -31.21 7.05
N LEU A 270 -1.60 -31.95 6.09
CA LEU A 270 -0.29 -32.61 6.19
C LEU A 270 0.78 -31.77 5.46
N VAL A 271 1.94 -31.55 6.08
CA VAL A 271 3.12 -30.93 5.44
C VAL A 271 4.29 -31.91 5.51
N SER A 272 4.74 -32.41 4.36
CA SER A 272 5.85 -33.35 4.22
C SER A 272 7.13 -32.65 3.78
N GLY A 273 8.23 -32.93 4.48
CA GLY A 273 9.53 -32.25 4.36
C GLY A 273 9.55 -30.99 5.24
N LEU A 274 10.44 -30.93 6.24
CA LEU A 274 10.56 -29.82 7.20
C LEU A 274 11.91 -29.08 7.09
N ARG A 275 12.37 -28.89 5.84
CA ARG A 275 13.35 -27.87 5.44
C ARG A 275 12.72 -26.47 5.43
N GLY A 276 13.48 -25.44 5.04
CA GLY A 276 13.01 -24.05 5.02
C GLY A 276 11.65 -23.84 4.33
N LEU A 277 11.48 -24.42 3.14
CA LEU A 277 10.22 -24.34 2.40
C LEU A 277 9.05 -24.92 3.20
N GLY A 278 9.22 -26.12 3.78
CA GLY A 278 8.20 -26.78 4.57
C GLY A 278 7.85 -26.06 5.89
N VAL A 279 8.85 -25.54 6.61
CA VAL A 279 8.60 -24.77 7.85
C VAL A 279 7.95 -23.40 7.56
N GLU A 280 8.30 -22.77 6.43
CA GLU A 280 7.66 -21.54 5.97
C GLU A 280 6.19 -21.76 5.60
N ILE A 281 5.90 -22.82 4.84
CA ILE A 281 4.54 -23.24 4.50
C ILE A 281 3.74 -23.56 5.79
N ALA A 282 4.30 -24.37 6.69
CA ALA A 282 3.66 -24.73 7.95
C ALA A 282 3.37 -23.50 8.82
N LYS A 283 4.32 -22.56 8.96
CA LYS A 283 4.13 -21.27 9.67
C LYS A 283 2.89 -20.54 9.14
N ASN A 284 2.82 -20.34 7.83
CA ASN A 284 1.76 -19.54 7.21
C ASN A 284 0.38 -20.24 7.28
N ILE A 285 0.32 -21.57 7.23
CA ILE A 285 -0.90 -22.36 7.42
C ILE A 285 -1.38 -22.33 8.88
N ILE A 286 -0.48 -22.44 9.85
CA ILE A 286 -0.80 -22.40 11.28
C ILE A 286 -1.32 -21.02 11.69
N LEU A 287 -0.64 -19.95 11.26
CA LEU A 287 -1.11 -18.58 11.43
C LEU A 287 -2.47 -18.34 10.73
N GLY A 288 -2.71 -19.04 9.62
CA GLY A 288 -3.95 -19.02 8.86
C GLY A 288 -5.17 -19.61 9.57
N GLY A 289 -5.01 -20.40 10.65
CA GLY A 289 -6.11 -20.88 11.48
C GLY A 289 -6.83 -22.15 10.97
N VAL A 290 -6.09 -23.10 10.39
CA VAL A 290 -6.66 -24.41 10.01
C VAL A 290 -6.99 -25.31 11.21
N LYS A 291 -7.81 -26.35 11.03
CA LYS A 291 -8.22 -27.30 12.10
C LYS A 291 -7.04 -27.94 12.85
N ALA A 292 -6.02 -28.35 12.12
CA ALA A 292 -4.84 -29.06 12.63
C ALA A 292 -3.75 -29.11 11.54
N VAL A 293 -2.48 -29.15 11.96
CA VAL A 293 -1.34 -29.39 11.06
C VAL A 293 -0.54 -30.60 11.53
N THR A 294 -0.23 -31.52 10.62
CA THR A 294 0.70 -32.63 10.87
C THR A 294 1.96 -32.42 10.05
N LEU A 295 3.10 -32.52 10.71
CA LEU A 295 4.44 -32.39 10.13
C LEU A 295 5.00 -33.78 9.86
N HIS A 296 5.47 -34.05 8.64
CA HIS A 296 6.16 -35.29 8.30
C HIS A 296 7.58 -35.02 7.82
N ASP A 297 8.57 -35.67 8.42
CA ASP A 297 9.93 -35.73 7.89
C ASP A 297 10.64 -36.98 8.42
N GLN A 298 11.47 -37.61 7.59
CA GLN A 298 12.31 -38.74 7.96
C GLN A 298 13.79 -38.34 8.04
N GLY A 299 14.15 -37.18 7.49
CA GLY A 299 15.51 -36.66 7.50
C GLY A 299 15.91 -36.07 8.85
N THR A 300 17.19 -36.22 9.17
CA THR A 300 17.84 -35.50 10.27
C THR A 300 18.18 -34.07 9.85
N ALA A 301 18.24 -33.16 10.83
CA ALA A 301 18.72 -31.81 10.64
C ALA A 301 20.22 -31.79 10.26
N GLN A 302 20.55 -31.15 9.16
CA GLN A 302 21.92 -30.99 8.64
C GLN A 302 22.33 -29.51 8.60
N TRP A 303 23.63 -29.22 8.57
CA TRP A 303 24.18 -27.86 8.50
C TRP A 303 23.55 -26.98 7.40
N ALA A 304 23.37 -27.53 6.20
CA ALA A 304 22.76 -26.82 5.08
C ALA A 304 21.27 -26.48 5.29
N ASP A 305 20.54 -27.25 6.11
CA ASP A 305 19.13 -26.96 6.40
C ASP A 305 18.97 -25.65 7.21
N LEU A 306 20.00 -25.24 7.97
CA LEU A 306 19.99 -24.01 8.78
C LEU A 306 20.16 -22.73 7.93
N SER A 307 20.35 -22.84 6.60
CA SER A 307 20.42 -21.70 5.67
C SER A 307 19.05 -21.07 5.42
N SER A 308 17.97 -21.71 5.87
CA SER A 308 16.60 -21.26 5.66
C SER A 308 15.62 -21.68 6.77
N GLN A 309 15.88 -22.78 7.49
CA GLN A 309 14.98 -23.34 8.50
C GLN A 309 15.14 -22.63 9.85
N PHE A 310 14.39 -21.53 10.02
CA PHE A 310 14.45 -20.61 11.15
C PHE A 310 14.05 -21.18 12.53
N TYR A 311 13.61 -22.44 12.61
CA TYR A 311 13.26 -23.15 13.85
C TYR A 311 14.21 -24.29 14.24
N LEU A 312 15.09 -24.72 13.33
CA LEU A 312 16.28 -25.49 13.73
C LEU A 312 17.24 -24.60 14.55
N ARG A 313 17.99 -25.21 15.45
CA ARG A 313 19.15 -24.63 16.13
C ARG A 313 20.39 -25.46 15.81
N GLU A 314 21.57 -24.90 16.04
CA GLU A 314 22.84 -25.63 15.83
C GLU A 314 22.96 -26.83 16.81
N GLU A 315 22.30 -26.75 17.97
CA GLU A 315 22.10 -27.86 18.93
C GLU A 315 21.06 -28.91 18.49
N ASP A 316 20.35 -28.72 17.37
CA ASP A 316 19.36 -29.67 16.83
C ASP A 316 19.92 -30.57 15.71
N ILE A 317 21.16 -30.33 15.26
CA ILE A 317 21.80 -31.11 14.20
C ILE A 317 21.85 -32.60 14.58
N GLY A 318 21.43 -33.46 13.65
CA GLY A 318 21.29 -34.91 13.85
C GLY A 318 19.95 -35.37 14.44
N LYS A 319 19.10 -34.48 14.97
CA LYS A 319 17.72 -34.82 15.40
C LYS A 319 16.75 -34.83 14.21
N ASN A 320 15.57 -35.43 14.35
CA ASN A 320 14.54 -35.38 13.30
C ASN A 320 13.94 -33.96 13.17
N ARG A 321 13.80 -33.46 11.94
CA ARG A 321 13.36 -32.07 11.67
C ARG A 321 11.90 -31.79 12.06
N ALA A 322 11.00 -32.74 11.90
CA ALA A 322 9.58 -32.56 12.26
C ALA A 322 9.41 -32.52 13.79
N GLU A 323 10.07 -33.43 14.51
CA GLU A 323 9.99 -33.50 15.98
C GLU A 323 10.50 -32.23 16.66
N VAL A 324 11.65 -31.68 16.25
CA VAL A 324 12.20 -30.45 16.87
C VAL A 324 11.46 -29.17 16.47
N SER A 325 10.82 -29.16 15.29
CA SER A 325 10.08 -27.99 14.82
C SER A 325 8.66 -27.91 15.39
N GLN A 326 8.04 -29.06 15.70
CA GLN A 326 6.68 -29.16 16.23
C GLN A 326 6.38 -28.20 17.39
N PRO A 327 7.18 -28.09 18.48
CA PRO A 327 6.83 -27.21 19.58
C PRO A 327 6.89 -25.74 19.20
N ARG A 328 7.90 -25.33 18.40
CA ARG A 328 8.06 -23.93 17.95
C ARG A 328 6.96 -23.49 16.98
N LEU A 329 6.46 -24.42 16.17
CA LEU A 329 5.31 -24.22 15.29
C LEU A 329 3.99 -24.19 16.08
N ALA A 330 3.82 -25.02 17.11
CA ALA A 330 2.63 -25.03 17.97
C ALA A 330 2.43 -23.72 18.77
N GLU A 331 3.51 -23.02 19.12
CA GLU A 331 3.44 -21.71 19.78
C GLU A 331 2.83 -20.60 18.91
N LEU A 332 2.81 -20.74 17.58
CA LEU A 332 2.35 -19.69 16.67
C LEU A 332 0.86 -19.38 16.80
N ASN A 333 0.04 -20.40 17.07
CA ASN A 333 -1.40 -20.26 17.13
C ASN A 333 -2.01 -21.32 18.06
N SER A 334 -2.46 -20.89 19.25
CA SER A 334 -3.06 -21.76 20.26
C SER A 334 -4.38 -22.43 19.85
N TYR A 335 -4.97 -22.02 18.73
CA TYR A 335 -6.15 -22.67 18.14
C TYR A 335 -5.82 -23.84 17.21
N VAL A 336 -4.55 -23.99 16.78
CA VAL A 336 -4.14 -24.97 15.76
C VAL A 336 -3.21 -26.02 16.40
N PRO A 337 -3.72 -27.23 16.72
CA PRO A 337 -2.85 -28.32 17.19
C PRO A 337 -1.88 -28.74 16.08
N VAL A 338 -0.59 -28.78 16.43
CA VAL A 338 0.50 -29.24 15.55
C VAL A 338 1.04 -30.57 16.06
N THR A 339 1.16 -31.56 15.18
CA THR A 339 1.72 -32.90 15.49
C THR A 339 2.90 -33.24 14.58
N ALA A 340 3.73 -34.20 14.98
CA ALA A 340 4.83 -34.72 14.16
C ALA A 340 4.62 -36.21 13.85
N TYR A 341 5.07 -36.65 12.68
CA TYR A 341 5.04 -38.03 12.21
C TYR A 341 6.34 -38.36 11.47
N THR A 342 6.98 -39.47 11.86
CA THR A 342 8.32 -39.87 11.38
C THR A 342 8.32 -41.23 10.67
N GLY A 343 7.13 -41.82 10.44
CA GLY A 343 6.94 -43.06 9.71
C GLY A 343 6.77 -42.87 8.19
N PRO A 344 6.56 -43.97 7.43
CA PRO A 344 6.29 -43.89 6.00
C PRO A 344 4.92 -43.29 5.68
N LEU A 345 4.83 -42.55 4.57
CA LEU A 345 3.55 -42.06 4.01
C LEU A 345 2.80 -43.22 3.35
N VAL A 346 1.87 -43.79 4.13
CA VAL A 346 0.94 -44.87 3.73
C VAL A 346 -0.47 -44.31 3.47
N GLU A 347 -1.21 -44.96 2.59
CA GLU A 347 -2.55 -44.53 2.13
C GLU A 347 -3.56 -44.33 3.28
N ASP A 348 -3.58 -45.24 4.26
CA ASP A 348 -4.45 -45.14 5.45
C ASP A 348 -4.15 -43.88 6.30
N PHE A 349 -2.89 -43.42 6.32
CA PHE A 349 -2.49 -42.20 7.02
C PHE A 349 -2.86 -40.94 6.22
N LEU A 350 -2.62 -40.95 4.90
CA LEU A 350 -2.98 -39.86 3.99
C LEU A 350 -4.49 -39.60 4.00
N SER A 351 -5.31 -40.65 4.16
CA SER A 351 -6.77 -40.58 4.25
C SER A 351 -7.32 -39.73 5.40
N GLY A 352 -6.50 -39.35 6.39
CA GLY A 352 -6.91 -38.46 7.48
C GLY A 352 -6.99 -36.98 7.12
N PHE A 353 -6.42 -36.57 5.98
CA PHE A 353 -6.18 -35.16 5.64
C PHE A 353 -7.13 -34.64 4.57
N GLN A 354 -7.34 -33.32 4.58
CA GLN A 354 -8.12 -32.61 3.55
C GLN A 354 -7.19 -32.01 2.50
N VAL A 355 -5.98 -31.59 2.92
CA VAL A 355 -4.90 -31.12 2.04
C VAL A 355 -3.59 -31.80 2.43
N VAL A 356 -2.83 -32.24 1.43
CA VAL A 356 -1.48 -32.81 1.56
C VAL A 356 -0.50 -31.90 0.81
N VAL A 357 0.53 -31.43 1.50
CA VAL A 357 1.66 -30.69 0.93
C VAL A 357 2.89 -31.58 0.88
N LEU A 358 3.52 -31.71 -0.28
CA LEU A 358 4.83 -32.36 -0.45
C LEU A 358 5.90 -31.31 -0.74
N THR A 359 7.03 -31.37 -0.04
CA THR A 359 8.18 -30.48 -0.29
C THR A 359 9.50 -31.24 -0.39
N ASN A 360 10.30 -30.90 -1.42
CA ASN A 360 11.60 -31.51 -1.71
C ASN A 360 11.59 -33.06 -1.82
N THR A 361 10.41 -33.66 -2.04
CA THR A 361 10.13 -35.10 -2.07
C THR A 361 10.51 -35.72 -3.44
N PRO A 362 11.05 -36.94 -3.54
CA PRO A 362 11.34 -37.60 -4.82
C PRO A 362 10.10 -37.76 -5.71
N LEU A 363 10.25 -37.58 -7.03
CA LEU A 363 9.16 -37.63 -8.00
C LEU A 363 8.35 -38.94 -7.99
N GLU A 364 8.99 -40.07 -7.71
CA GLU A 364 8.31 -41.38 -7.57
C GLU A 364 7.27 -41.36 -6.43
N ASP A 365 7.62 -40.78 -5.28
CA ASP A 365 6.67 -40.57 -4.17
C ASP A 365 5.66 -39.46 -4.47
N GLN A 366 6.04 -38.40 -5.20
CA GLN A 366 5.10 -37.37 -5.65
C GLN A 366 4.00 -37.96 -6.55
N LEU A 367 4.37 -38.84 -7.50
CA LEU A 367 3.44 -39.55 -8.39
C LEU A 367 2.52 -40.48 -7.60
N ARG A 368 3.09 -41.35 -6.74
CA ARG A 368 2.35 -42.30 -5.90
C ARG A 368 1.33 -41.60 -4.99
N VAL A 369 1.76 -40.55 -4.28
CA VAL A 369 0.87 -39.79 -3.38
C VAL A 369 -0.14 -38.96 -4.17
N GLY A 370 0.25 -38.41 -5.33
CA GLY A 370 -0.64 -37.61 -6.17
C GLY A 370 -1.79 -38.41 -6.77
N GLU A 371 -1.53 -39.58 -7.34
CA GLU A 371 -2.57 -40.48 -7.86
C GLU A 371 -3.54 -40.93 -6.76
N PHE A 372 -3.03 -41.24 -5.55
CA PHE A 372 -3.86 -41.53 -4.40
C PHE A 372 -4.71 -40.33 -3.96
N CYS A 373 -4.12 -39.14 -3.83
CA CYS A 373 -4.85 -37.95 -3.38
C CYS A 373 -5.97 -37.58 -4.37
N HIS A 374 -5.65 -37.54 -5.66
CA HIS A 374 -6.59 -37.22 -6.74
C HIS A 374 -7.79 -38.19 -6.74
N SER A 375 -7.53 -39.50 -6.76
CA SER A 375 -8.58 -40.54 -6.77
C SER A 375 -9.41 -40.63 -5.48
N ARG A 376 -8.96 -40.01 -4.38
CA ARG A 376 -9.70 -39.88 -3.11
C ARG A 376 -10.30 -38.48 -2.89
N GLY A 377 -10.10 -37.54 -3.81
CA GLY A 377 -10.56 -36.15 -3.69
C GLY A 377 -9.79 -35.29 -2.68
N ILE A 378 -8.70 -35.80 -2.12
CA ILE A 378 -7.78 -35.10 -1.20
C ILE A 378 -6.99 -34.08 -2.02
N LYS A 379 -6.86 -32.84 -1.52
CA LYS A 379 -6.24 -31.76 -2.27
C LYS A 379 -4.71 -31.85 -2.15
N LEU A 380 -3.99 -31.76 -3.25
CA LEU A 380 -2.54 -31.86 -3.31
C LEU A 380 -1.89 -30.52 -3.65
N VAL A 381 -0.83 -30.17 -2.90
CA VAL A 381 0.13 -29.12 -3.27
C VAL A 381 1.52 -29.74 -3.26
N VAL A 382 2.33 -29.48 -4.29
CA VAL A 382 3.73 -29.90 -4.35
C VAL A 382 4.61 -28.68 -4.60
N ALA A 383 5.65 -28.48 -3.79
CA ALA A 383 6.54 -27.33 -3.92
C ALA A 383 8.00 -27.76 -3.75
N ASP A 384 8.86 -27.42 -4.70
CA ASP A 384 10.30 -27.72 -4.63
C ASP A 384 11.12 -26.47 -4.92
N THR A 385 12.06 -26.15 -4.04
CA THR A 385 13.05 -25.08 -4.22
C THR A 385 14.45 -25.65 -4.37
N ARG A 386 15.25 -25.04 -5.26
CA ARG A 386 16.57 -25.51 -5.71
C ARG A 386 17.46 -24.29 -6.00
N GLY A 387 18.19 -23.80 -4.99
CA GLY A 387 18.97 -22.57 -5.10
C GLY A 387 18.09 -21.37 -5.47
N LEU A 388 18.33 -20.80 -6.66
CA LEU A 388 17.57 -19.66 -7.21
C LEU A 388 16.29 -20.04 -7.99
N PHE A 389 15.97 -21.34 -8.08
CA PHE A 389 14.79 -21.84 -8.77
C PHE A 389 13.73 -22.36 -7.79
N GLY A 390 12.46 -22.28 -8.20
CA GLY A 390 11.34 -22.90 -7.51
C GLY A 390 10.27 -23.41 -8.47
N GLN A 391 9.60 -24.51 -8.10
CA GLN A 391 8.36 -24.96 -8.72
C GLN A 391 7.24 -25.11 -7.69
N LEU A 392 6.01 -24.91 -8.13
CA LEU A 392 4.79 -25.10 -7.34
C LEU A 392 3.71 -25.73 -8.25
N PHE A 393 3.16 -26.86 -7.83
CA PHE A 393 2.08 -27.58 -8.51
C PHE A 393 0.87 -27.72 -7.59
N CYS A 394 -0.34 -27.57 -8.16
CA CYS A 394 -1.60 -27.76 -7.45
C CYS A 394 -2.50 -28.73 -8.20
N ASP A 395 -3.04 -29.73 -7.49
CA ASP A 395 -4.09 -30.62 -7.96
C ASP A 395 -5.20 -30.70 -6.91
N PHE A 396 -6.31 -30.02 -7.20
CA PHE A 396 -7.48 -29.98 -6.33
C PHE A 396 -8.61 -30.91 -6.80
N GLY A 397 -8.31 -31.88 -7.67
CA GLY A 397 -9.22 -32.92 -8.16
C GLY A 397 -10.12 -32.50 -9.33
N GLU A 398 -10.86 -33.46 -9.88
CA GLU A 398 -11.74 -33.27 -11.05
C GLU A 398 -12.90 -32.28 -10.81
N GLU A 399 -13.32 -32.06 -9.55
CA GLU A 399 -14.29 -31.03 -9.21
C GLU A 399 -13.87 -30.23 -7.96
N MET A 400 -13.65 -28.93 -8.16
CA MET A 400 -13.54 -27.93 -7.12
C MET A 400 -14.53 -26.79 -7.39
N VAL A 401 -15.27 -26.37 -6.36
CA VAL A 401 -16.15 -25.20 -6.41
C VAL A 401 -15.42 -23.98 -5.86
N LEU A 402 -15.21 -22.98 -6.72
CA LEU A 402 -14.81 -21.64 -6.32
C LEU A 402 -16.07 -20.81 -6.05
N THR A 403 -16.17 -20.15 -4.90
CA THR A 403 -17.27 -19.21 -4.58
C THR A 403 -16.93 -17.76 -4.92
N ASP A 404 -15.65 -17.45 -5.09
CA ASP A 404 -15.13 -16.16 -5.52
C ASP A 404 -13.77 -16.39 -6.19
N SER A 405 -13.61 -15.90 -7.42
CA SER A 405 -12.40 -16.08 -8.23
C SER A 405 -11.38 -14.95 -8.12
N ASN A 406 -11.74 -13.76 -7.63
CA ASN A 406 -10.85 -12.59 -7.67
C ASN A 406 -10.65 -11.85 -6.34
N GLY A 407 -11.48 -12.11 -5.32
CA GLY A 407 -11.28 -11.55 -3.98
C GLY A 407 -11.70 -10.10 -3.80
N GLU A 408 -12.02 -9.39 -4.89
CA GLU A 408 -12.50 -8.01 -4.86
C GLU A 408 -13.92 -7.95 -4.30
N GLN A 409 -14.22 -6.90 -3.53
CA GLN A 409 -15.57 -6.65 -3.03
C GLN A 409 -16.55 -6.49 -4.22
N PRO A 410 -17.77 -7.04 -4.14
CA PRO A 410 -18.75 -6.89 -5.21
C PRO A 410 -19.04 -5.40 -5.50
N LEU A 411 -18.91 -5.01 -6.76
CA LEU A 411 -19.16 -3.64 -7.21
C LEU A 411 -20.66 -3.30 -7.16
N SER A 412 -20.98 -2.02 -7.04
CA SER A 412 -22.37 -1.53 -7.03
C SER A 412 -22.46 -0.16 -7.70
N ALA A 413 -23.57 0.12 -8.38
CA ALA A 413 -23.83 1.40 -9.06
C ALA A 413 -25.31 1.80 -8.98
N MET A 414 -25.59 3.11 -9.10
CA MET A 414 -26.96 3.63 -9.17
C MET A 414 -27.47 3.64 -10.61
N VAL A 415 -28.71 3.21 -10.80
CA VAL A 415 -29.40 3.15 -12.10
C VAL A 415 -30.01 4.51 -12.44
N SER A 416 -29.71 5.01 -13.64
CA SER A 416 -30.32 6.20 -14.24
C SER A 416 -31.50 5.82 -15.16
N MET A 417 -31.33 4.77 -15.98
CA MET A 417 -32.36 4.27 -16.90
C MET A 417 -32.21 2.76 -17.13
N VAL A 418 -33.34 2.07 -17.38
CA VAL A 418 -33.38 0.74 -17.97
C VAL A 418 -34.28 0.78 -19.21
N THR A 419 -33.80 0.28 -20.36
CA THR A 419 -34.61 0.16 -21.58
C THR A 419 -35.48 -1.10 -21.55
N LYS A 420 -36.55 -1.08 -22.34
CA LYS A 420 -37.49 -2.19 -22.54
C LYS A 420 -37.29 -2.77 -23.94
N ASP A 421 -36.33 -3.68 -24.05
CA ASP A 421 -35.74 -4.14 -25.33
C ASP A 421 -35.16 -5.56 -25.18
N ASN A 422 -34.66 -6.14 -26.27
CA ASN A 422 -33.98 -7.43 -26.29
C ASN A 422 -32.60 -7.33 -26.99
N PRO A 423 -31.48 -7.29 -26.24
CA PRO A 423 -31.39 -7.28 -24.77
C PRO A 423 -31.74 -5.92 -24.16
N GLY A 424 -32.25 -5.90 -22.94
CA GLY A 424 -32.45 -4.67 -22.18
C GLY A 424 -31.12 -3.99 -21.85
N VAL A 425 -31.07 -2.66 -21.88
CA VAL A 425 -29.87 -1.86 -21.63
C VAL A 425 -30.05 -1.04 -20.36
N VAL A 426 -29.06 -1.10 -19.47
CA VAL A 426 -28.98 -0.33 -18.24
C VAL A 426 -27.98 0.80 -18.41
N THR A 427 -28.37 2.01 -17.99
CA THR A 427 -27.52 3.21 -17.93
C THR A 427 -27.34 3.63 -16.49
N CYS A 428 -26.09 3.82 -16.06
CA CYS A 428 -25.74 4.29 -14.71
C CYS A 428 -25.87 5.82 -14.60
N LEU A 429 -25.78 6.35 -13.38
CA LEU A 429 -25.79 7.80 -13.14
C LEU A 429 -24.50 8.48 -13.66
N ASP A 430 -24.61 9.65 -14.30
CA ASP A 430 -23.61 10.22 -15.24
C ASP A 430 -22.18 10.49 -14.72
N GLU A 431 -21.95 10.45 -13.40
CA GLU A 431 -20.61 10.63 -12.78
C GLU A 431 -19.99 9.31 -12.29
N ALA A 432 -20.70 8.18 -12.37
CA ALA A 432 -20.33 6.91 -11.73
C ALA A 432 -20.17 5.76 -12.74
N ARG A 433 -18.92 5.42 -13.08
CA ARG A 433 -18.60 4.21 -13.86
C ARG A 433 -18.95 2.96 -13.05
N HIS A 434 -19.60 1.98 -13.66
CA HIS A 434 -20.00 0.75 -12.96
C HIS A 434 -18.83 -0.20 -12.63
N GLY A 435 -17.77 -0.19 -13.44
CA GLY A 435 -16.58 -1.02 -13.22
C GLY A 435 -16.73 -2.52 -13.48
N PHE A 436 -17.95 -3.04 -13.64
CA PHE A 436 -18.21 -4.43 -14.04
C PHE A 436 -17.54 -4.82 -15.37
N GLU A 437 -17.29 -6.12 -15.56
CA GLU A 437 -16.76 -6.72 -16.79
C GLU A 437 -17.85 -7.50 -17.56
N SER A 438 -17.58 -7.98 -18.78
CA SER A 438 -18.55 -8.81 -19.52
C SER A 438 -18.48 -10.27 -19.05
N GLY A 439 -19.63 -10.87 -18.75
CA GLY A 439 -19.70 -12.16 -18.05
C GLY A 439 -19.73 -12.04 -16.52
N ASP A 440 -19.75 -10.81 -15.97
CA ASP A 440 -20.21 -10.57 -14.60
C ASP A 440 -21.70 -10.90 -14.46
N PHE A 441 -22.10 -11.22 -13.23
CA PHE A 441 -23.50 -11.42 -12.87
C PHE A 441 -23.94 -10.31 -11.91
N VAL A 442 -25.16 -9.80 -12.07
CA VAL A 442 -25.71 -8.71 -11.24
C VAL A 442 -27.12 -8.99 -10.75
N SER A 443 -27.50 -8.36 -9.64
CA SER A 443 -28.87 -8.28 -9.12
C SER A 443 -29.28 -6.82 -8.92
N PHE A 444 -30.59 -6.54 -8.86
CA PHE A 444 -31.13 -5.20 -8.68
C PHE A 444 -32.01 -5.06 -7.44
N SER A 445 -31.99 -3.87 -6.83
CA SER A 445 -32.94 -3.41 -5.82
C SER A 445 -33.50 -2.03 -6.19
N GLU A 446 -34.63 -1.65 -5.57
CA GLU A 446 -35.24 -0.31 -5.62
C GLU A 446 -35.63 0.25 -7.00
N VAL A 447 -35.54 -0.54 -8.08
CA VAL A 447 -35.94 -0.12 -9.43
C VAL A 447 -37.45 0.13 -9.46
N GLN A 448 -37.88 1.38 -9.62
CA GLN A 448 -39.30 1.72 -9.62
C GLN A 448 -39.88 1.60 -11.03
N GLY A 449 -41.09 1.04 -11.13
CA GLY A 449 -41.77 0.76 -12.40
C GLY A 449 -41.51 -0.66 -12.91
N MET A 450 -40.25 -1.00 -13.18
CA MET A 450 -39.81 -2.32 -13.66
C MET A 450 -39.57 -3.30 -12.50
N ILE A 451 -40.64 -3.65 -11.79
CA ILE A 451 -40.56 -4.42 -10.53
C ILE A 451 -40.02 -5.85 -10.70
N GLU A 452 -40.12 -6.42 -11.91
CA GLU A 452 -39.68 -7.77 -12.26
C GLU A 452 -38.14 -7.93 -12.24
N LEU A 453 -37.42 -6.80 -12.23
CA LEU A 453 -35.97 -6.77 -12.14
C LEU A 453 -35.47 -6.85 -10.69
N ASN A 454 -36.27 -6.40 -9.71
CA ASN A 454 -35.91 -6.38 -8.29
C ASN A 454 -35.93 -7.78 -7.67
N GLY A 455 -34.85 -8.16 -6.98
CA GLY A 455 -34.78 -9.46 -6.28
C GLY A 455 -34.80 -10.70 -7.18
N ASN A 456 -34.55 -10.52 -8.48
CA ASN A 456 -34.40 -11.60 -9.44
C ASN A 456 -33.10 -12.41 -9.18
N GLN A 457 -33.00 -13.59 -9.78
CA GLN A 457 -31.74 -14.36 -9.80
C GLN A 457 -30.63 -13.57 -10.52
N PRO A 458 -29.34 -13.82 -10.21
CA PRO A 458 -28.24 -13.08 -10.83
C PRO A 458 -28.26 -13.18 -12.36
N ILE A 459 -28.21 -12.02 -13.02
CA ILE A 459 -28.33 -11.87 -14.47
C ILE A 459 -26.93 -11.64 -15.05
N GLU A 460 -26.51 -12.45 -16.02
CA GLU A 460 -25.26 -12.25 -16.76
C GLU A 460 -25.31 -10.95 -17.57
N ILE A 461 -24.24 -10.15 -17.54
CA ILE A 461 -24.17 -8.87 -18.25
C ILE A 461 -23.17 -8.88 -19.40
N LYS A 462 -23.40 -7.99 -20.36
CA LYS A 462 -22.42 -7.62 -21.37
C LYS A 462 -22.20 -6.11 -21.35
N VAL A 463 -20.96 -5.69 -21.16
CA VAL A 463 -20.59 -4.26 -21.11
C VAL A 463 -20.69 -3.65 -22.52
N LEU A 464 -21.28 -2.45 -22.60
CA LEU A 464 -21.45 -1.67 -23.83
C LEU A 464 -20.60 -0.38 -23.82
N GLY A 465 -20.31 0.14 -22.63
CA GLY A 465 -19.46 1.32 -22.41
C GLY A 465 -19.10 1.45 -20.92
N PRO A 466 -18.45 2.56 -20.49
CA PRO A 466 -18.06 2.75 -19.09
C PRO A 466 -19.24 3.05 -18.13
N TYR A 467 -20.42 3.36 -18.68
CA TYR A 467 -21.65 3.71 -17.94
C TYR A 467 -22.86 2.84 -18.35
N THR A 468 -22.67 1.88 -19.26
CA THR A 468 -23.77 1.13 -19.90
C THR A 468 -23.42 -0.34 -20.12
N PHE A 469 -24.39 -1.21 -19.83
CA PHE A 469 -24.31 -2.65 -20.06
C PHE A 469 -25.69 -3.21 -20.43
N SER A 470 -25.73 -4.33 -21.15
CA SER A 470 -26.97 -5.05 -21.44
C SER A 470 -27.19 -6.23 -20.50
N ILE A 471 -28.45 -6.51 -20.19
CA ILE A 471 -28.96 -7.58 -19.34
C ILE A 471 -29.80 -8.57 -20.17
N CYS A 472 -30.74 -9.30 -19.54
CA CYS A 472 -31.67 -10.19 -20.23
C CYS A 472 -32.69 -9.44 -21.12
N ASP A 473 -33.56 -10.18 -21.80
CA ASP A 473 -34.74 -9.60 -22.47
C ASP A 473 -35.64 -8.91 -21.43
N THR A 474 -35.92 -7.63 -21.63
CA THR A 474 -36.82 -6.82 -20.78
C THR A 474 -38.13 -6.47 -21.48
N SER A 475 -38.33 -6.89 -22.73
CA SER A 475 -39.48 -6.51 -23.58
C SER A 475 -40.86 -6.80 -22.94
N ASN A 476 -40.91 -7.82 -22.08
CA ASN A 476 -42.13 -8.27 -21.38
C ASN A 476 -42.28 -7.71 -19.95
N PHE A 477 -41.32 -6.93 -19.45
CA PHE A 477 -41.37 -6.34 -18.10
C PHE A 477 -42.18 -5.03 -18.08
N SER A 478 -42.49 -4.53 -16.88
CA SER A 478 -43.15 -3.24 -16.66
C SER A 478 -42.21 -2.07 -17.00
N ASP A 479 -42.79 -0.91 -17.34
CA ASP A 479 -42.00 0.25 -17.80
C ASP A 479 -41.21 0.88 -16.64
N TYR A 480 -39.93 1.19 -16.88
CA TYR A 480 -39.06 1.86 -15.90
C TYR A 480 -39.53 3.30 -15.61
N ILE A 481 -39.51 3.69 -14.32
CA ILE A 481 -39.92 5.03 -13.85
C ILE A 481 -38.74 5.82 -13.27
N ARG A 482 -37.99 5.26 -12.31
CA ARG A 482 -36.84 5.92 -11.66
C ARG A 482 -36.07 4.98 -10.73
N GLY A 483 -34.80 5.35 -10.50
CA GLY A 483 -33.97 4.86 -9.40
C GLY A 483 -33.63 3.37 -9.49
N GLY A 484 -33.10 2.87 -8.38
CA GLY A 484 -32.62 1.51 -8.26
C GLY A 484 -31.10 1.42 -8.20
N ILE A 485 -30.64 0.32 -7.63
CA ILE A 485 -29.24 -0.01 -7.42
C ILE A 485 -28.97 -1.34 -8.13
N VAL A 486 -27.86 -1.41 -8.85
CA VAL A 486 -27.33 -2.66 -9.39
C VAL A 486 -26.11 -3.09 -8.57
N SER A 487 -26.04 -4.36 -8.19
CA SER A 487 -24.95 -4.93 -7.41
C SER A 487 -24.43 -6.21 -8.05
N GLN A 488 -23.11 -6.36 -8.15
CA GLN A 488 -22.43 -7.56 -8.64
C GLN A 488 -22.69 -8.74 -7.70
N VAL A 489 -22.82 -9.94 -8.26
CA VAL A 489 -22.96 -11.20 -7.51
C VAL A 489 -21.89 -12.18 -8.00
N LYS A 490 -21.02 -12.62 -7.09
CA LYS A 490 -20.02 -13.66 -7.39
C LYS A 490 -20.73 -15.01 -7.44
N VAL A 491 -20.93 -15.56 -8.65
CA VAL A 491 -21.58 -16.87 -8.83
C VAL A 491 -20.56 -18.02 -8.67
N PRO A 492 -20.91 -19.14 -8.00
CA PRO A 492 -19.97 -20.24 -7.83
C PRO A 492 -19.59 -20.92 -9.16
N LYS A 493 -18.29 -21.08 -9.41
CA LYS A 493 -17.74 -21.70 -10.61
C LYS A 493 -17.12 -23.06 -10.28
N LYS A 494 -17.41 -24.08 -11.09
CA LYS A 494 -16.68 -25.36 -11.07
C LYS A 494 -15.41 -25.27 -11.91
N ILE A 495 -14.31 -25.81 -11.39
CA ILE A 495 -13.05 -26.04 -12.11
C ILE A 495 -12.56 -27.47 -11.86
N SER A 496 -11.71 -27.96 -12.76
CA SER A 496 -11.21 -29.34 -12.78
C SER A 496 -9.69 -29.34 -12.96
N PHE A 497 -9.00 -30.20 -12.21
CA PHE A 497 -7.56 -30.38 -12.29
C PHE A 497 -7.20 -31.70 -12.99
N LYS A 498 -6.01 -31.75 -13.59
CA LYS A 498 -5.39 -33.01 -14.05
C LYS A 498 -4.67 -33.64 -12.85
N SER A 499 -4.65 -34.97 -12.76
CA SER A 499 -3.79 -35.66 -11.79
C SER A 499 -2.31 -35.37 -12.07
N LEU A 500 -1.45 -35.43 -11.03
CA LEU A 500 -0.01 -35.16 -11.18
C LEU A 500 0.65 -35.93 -12.36
N PRO A 501 0.40 -37.24 -12.58
CA PRO A 501 0.96 -37.96 -13.74
C PRO A 501 0.50 -37.40 -15.10
N ALA A 502 -0.77 -36.99 -15.22
CA ALA A 502 -1.32 -36.43 -16.46
C ALA A 502 -0.80 -34.99 -16.69
N SER A 503 -0.74 -34.17 -15.64
CA SER A 503 -0.23 -32.80 -15.70
C SER A 503 1.29 -32.74 -15.92
N LEU A 504 2.03 -33.82 -15.59
CA LEU A 504 3.46 -33.97 -15.91
C LEU A 504 3.70 -34.32 -17.40
N ALA A 505 2.68 -34.84 -18.09
CA ALA A 505 2.71 -35.15 -19.52
C ALA A 505 2.13 -34.02 -20.39
N GLU A 506 1.11 -33.31 -19.88
CA GLU A 506 0.42 -32.19 -20.54
C GLU A 506 0.28 -31.00 -19.56
N PRO A 507 1.36 -30.24 -19.29
CA PRO A 507 1.37 -29.20 -18.26
C PRO A 507 0.62 -27.91 -18.65
N ASP A 508 -0.23 -27.41 -17.75
CA ASP A 508 -0.80 -26.07 -17.82
C ASP A 508 0.04 -25.10 -16.98
N PHE A 509 0.58 -24.03 -17.57
CA PHE A 509 1.53 -23.12 -16.90
C PHE A 509 0.93 -21.78 -16.46
N VAL A 510 1.21 -21.38 -15.22
CA VAL A 510 1.08 -20.00 -14.72
C VAL A 510 2.43 -19.31 -14.83
N VAL A 511 2.51 -18.26 -15.64
CA VAL A 511 3.73 -17.47 -15.86
C VAL A 511 3.98 -16.55 -14.67
N THR A 512 5.20 -16.58 -14.11
CA THR A 512 5.60 -15.67 -13.01
C THR A 512 6.16 -14.34 -13.49
N ASP A 513 6.83 -14.35 -14.64
CA ASP A 513 7.53 -13.21 -15.23
C ASP A 513 7.37 -13.28 -16.75
N PHE A 514 6.71 -12.28 -17.33
CA PHE A 514 6.42 -12.21 -18.76
C PHE A 514 7.68 -11.97 -19.60
N ALA A 515 8.77 -11.42 -19.04
CA ALA A 515 10.07 -11.38 -19.70
C ALA A 515 10.73 -12.76 -19.80
N LYS A 516 10.26 -13.74 -19.01
CA LYS A 516 10.74 -15.13 -18.96
C LYS A 516 9.73 -16.14 -19.51
N TYR A 517 8.77 -15.71 -20.34
CA TYR A 517 7.60 -16.50 -20.79
C TYR A 517 7.91 -17.93 -21.30
N SER A 518 9.06 -18.15 -21.94
CA SER A 518 9.48 -19.47 -22.44
C SER A 518 10.13 -20.39 -21.39
N ARG A 519 10.59 -19.86 -20.25
CA ARG A 519 11.32 -20.63 -19.22
C ARG A 519 10.46 -21.72 -18.52
N PRO A 520 9.15 -21.58 -18.25
CA PRO A 520 8.38 -22.62 -17.56
C PRO A 520 8.45 -24.01 -18.22
N ALA A 521 8.36 -24.09 -19.55
CA ALA A 521 8.47 -25.36 -20.26
C ALA A 521 9.89 -25.98 -20.16
N GLN A 522 10.93 -25.14 -20.21
CA GLN A 522 12.33 -25.55 -20.07
C GLN A 522 12.62 -26.04 -18.63
N LEU A 523 12.11 -25.32 -17.63
CA LEU A 523 12.26 -25.67 -16.21
C LEU A 523 11.44 -26.91 -15.83
N HIS A 524 10.29 -27.14 -16.47
CA HIS A 524 9.52 -28.37 -16.29
C HIS A 524 10.34 -29.62 -16.66
N ILE A 525 11.04 -29.59 -17.81
CA ILE A 525 11.98 -30.64 -18.20
C ILE A 525 13.17 -30.70 -17.24
N GLY A 526 13.72 -29.54 -16.83
CA GLY A 526 14.86 -29.46 -15.91
C GLY A 526 14.61 -30.03 -14.51
N PHE A 527 13.44 -29.80 -13.92
CA PHE A 527 13.07 -30.38 -12.62
C PHE A 527 12.81 -31.89 -12.72
N GLN A 528 12.25 -32.38 -13.82
CA GLN A 528 12.15 -33.84 -14.07
C GLN A 528 13.55 -34.47 -14.20
N ALA A 529 14.45 -33.86 -14.96
CA ALA A 529 15.85 -34.29 -15.09
C ALA A 529 16.57 -34.31 -13.74
N LEU A 530 16.31 -33.30 -12.89
CA LEU A 530 16.90 -33.20 -11.56
C LEU A 530 16.41 -34.29 -10.62
N HIS A 531 15.13 -34.66 -10.69
CA HIS A 531 14.61 -35.80 -9.94
C HIS A 531 15.17 -37.13 -10.44
N GLN A 532 15.37 -37.29 -11.76
CA GLN A 532 16.06 -38.46 -12.30
C GLN A 532 17.54 -38.54 -11.86
N PHE A 533 18.27 -37.43 -11.89
CA PHE A 533 19.65 -37.35 -11.38
C PHE A 533 19.72 -37.73 -9.89
N CYS A 534 18.81 -37.17 -9.07
CA CYS A 534 18.74 -37.50 -7.64
C CYS A 534 18.48 -38.99 -7.40
N ALA A 535 17.64 -39.63 -8.20
CA ALA A 535 17.38 -41.07 -8.11
C ALA A 535 18.59 -41.94 -8.54
N GLN A 536 19.38 -41.48 -9.52
CA GLN A 536 20.56 -42.19 -10.02
C GLN A 536 21.77 -42.08 -9.09
N HIS A 537 22.00 -40.92 -8.47
CA HIS A 537 23.18 -40.65 -7.63
C HIS A 537 22.92 -40.63 -6.12
N ASN A 538 21.65 -40.66 -5.68
CA ASN A 538 21.22 -40.45 -4.29
C ASN A 538 21.72 -39.12 -3.66
N ARG A 539 21.87 -38.09 -4.49
CA ARG A 539 22.32 -36.73 -4.13
C ARG A 539 21.85 -35.71 -5.20
N PRO A 540 21.73 -34.42 -4.89
CA PRO A 540 21.69 -33.38 -5.92
C PRO A 540 23.05 -33.27 -6.67
N PRO A 541 23.07 -32.61 -7.84
CA PRO A 541 24.28 -32.09 -8.47
C PRO A 541 25.17 -31.29 -7.50
N ARG A 542 26.49 -31.40 -7.67
CA ARG A 542 27.50 -30.66 -6.91
C ARG A 542 27.46 -29.17 -7.27
N PRO A 543 27.57 -28.24 -6.30
CA PRO A 543 27.60 -26.81 -6.57
C PRO A 543 28.64 -26.41 -7.63
N ARG A 544 28.21 -25.71 -8.68
CA ARG A 544 29.06 -25.24 -9.80
C ARG A 544 29.89 -26.32 -10.52
N ASN A 545 29.56 -27.60 -10.39
CA ASN A 545 30.31 -28.68 -11.03
C ASN A 545 29.88 -28.94 -12.49
N GLU A 546 30.84 -29.03 -13.40
CA GLU A 546 30.58 -29.16 -14.85
C GLU A 546 30.19 -30.58 -15.29
N GLU A 547 30.67 -31.62 -14.61
CA GLU A 547 30.35 -33.02 -14.96
C GLU A 547 28.86 -33.29 -14.67
N ASP A 548 28.42 -32.95 -13.46
CA ASP A 548 27.03 -33.13 -13.04
C ASP A 548 26.07 -32.24 -13.85
N ALA A 549 26.53 -31.08 -14.33
CA ALA A 549 25.74 -30.17 -15.16
C ALA A 549 25.60 -30.68 -16.60
N ALA A 550 26.64 -31.28 -17.17
CA ALA A 550 26.57 -31.96 -18.46
C ALA A 550 25.69 -33.22 -18.40
N GLU A 551 25.73 -33.96 -17.29
CA GLU A 551 24.84 -35.10 -17.07
C GLU A 551 23.37 -34.66 -16.93
N LEU A 552 23.06 -33.61 -16.15
CA LEU A 552 21.70 -33.08 -16.04
C LEU A 552 21.15 -32.62 -17.40
N LEU A 553 22.00 -32.00 -18.24
CA LEU A 553 21.64 -31.60 -19.60
C LEU A 553 21.32 -32.81 -20.49
N ALA A 554 22.13 -33.87 -20.44
CA ALA A 554 21.85 -35.10 -21.18
C ALA A 554 20.56 -35.80 -20.73
N LEU A 555 20.24 -35.76 -19.42
CA LEU A 555 18.96 -36.24 -18.89
C LEU A 555 17.79 -35.38 -19.39
N ALA A 556 17.91 -34.05 -19.38
CA ALA A 556 16.90 -33.13 -19.89
C ALA A 556 16.63 -33.32 -21.39
N GLN A 557 17.68 -33.48 -22.21
CA GLN A 557 17.57 -33.84 -23.63
C GLN A 557 16.85 -35.19 -23.82
N ALA A 558 17.16 -36.20 -23.00
CA ALA A 558 16.54 -37.52 -23.07
C ALA A 558 15.07 -37.54 -22.60
N ILE A 559 14.67 -36.63 -21.70
CA ILE A 559 13.27 -36.43 -21.30
C ILE A 559 12.51 -35.68 -22.38
N ASN A 560 13.08 -34.60 -22.93
CA ASN A 560 12.49 -33.82 -24.02
C ASN A 560 12.19 -34.70 -25.25
N ALA A 561 13.11 -35.58 -25.63
CA ALA A 561 12.93 -36.54 -26.73
C ALA A 561 11.93 -37.69 -26.45
N ARG A 562 11.32 -37.73 -25.25
CA ARG A 562 10.27 -38.68 -24.86
C ARG A 562 8.93 -37.99 -24.54
N ALA A 563 8.91 -36.65 -24.50
CA ALA A 563 7.70 -35.88 -24.26
C ALA A 563 6.69 -36.06 -25.41
N LEU A 564 5.42 -35.73 -25.15
CA LEU A 564 4.42 -35.68 -26.21
C LEU A 564 4.79 -34.60 -27.25
N PRO A 565 4.51 -34.77 -28.56
CA PRO A 565 4.88 -33.80 -29.58
C PRO A 565 4.31 -32.38 -29.42
N ALA A 566 3.31 -32.18 -28.55
CA ALA A 566 2.76 -30.87 -28.19
C ALA A 566 3.49 -30.17 -27.02
N VAL A 567 4.40 -30.88 -26.34
CA VAL A 567 5.12 -30.44 -25.14
C VAL A 567 6.64 -30.48 -25.34
N GLN A 568 7.12 -31.39 -26.21
CA GLN A 568 8.49 -31.43 -26.71
C GLN A 568 8.93 -30.04 -27.21
N GLN A 569 10.08 -29.58 -26.73
CA GLN A 569 10.68 -28.31 -27.12
C GLN A 569 11.65 -28.54 -28.29
N ASP A 570 11.48 -27.80 -29.39
CA ASP A 570 12.41 -27.86 -30.54
C ASP A 570 13.85 -27.49 -30.16
N ASN A 571 13.99 -26.55 -29.21
CA ASN A 571 15.26 -26.07 -28.68
C ASN A 571 15.22 -26.13 -27.15
N LEU A 572 16.25 -26.73 -26.55
CA LEU A 572 16.45 -26.80 -25.10
C LEU A 572 17.48 -25.74 -24.67
N ASP A 573 17.20 -24.95 -23.64
CA ASP A 573 18.10 -23.92 -23.12
C ASP A 573 19.20 -24.55 -22.26
N GLU A 574 20.32 -24.88 -22.89
CA GLU A 574 21.45 -25.58 -22.23
C GLU A 574 22.09 -24.76 -21.09
N ASP A 575 22.08 -23.43 -21.18
CA ASP A 575 22.64 -22.54 -20.14
C ASP A 575 21.68 -22.47 -18.93
N LEU A 576 20.37 -22.44 -19.15
CA LEU A 576 19.36 -22.54 -18.09
C LEU A 576 19.41 -23.88 -17.35
N ILE A 577 19.52 -25.00 -18.06
CA ILE A 577 19.63 -26.34 -17.45
C ILE A 577 20.96 -26.50 -16.69
N ARG A 578 22.08 -26.03 -17.23
CA ARG A 578 23.37 -26.06 -16.52
C ARG A 578 23.37 -25.16 -15.28
N LYS A 579 22.73 -23.99 -15.33
CA LYS A 579 22.50 -23.14 -14.14
C LYS A 579 21.65 -23.83 -13.08
N LEU A 580 20.60 -24.56 -13.48
CA LEU A 580 19.79 -25.37 -12.54
C LEU A 580 20.67 -26.40 -11.83
N ALA A 581 21.52 -27.15 -12.56
CA ALA A 581 22.49 -28.07 -11.94
C ALA A 581 23.42 -27.35 -10.97
N PHE A 582 24.04 -26.24 -11.39
CA PHE A 582 25.03 -25.51 -10.60
C PHE A 582 24.51 -25.01 -9.24
N VAL A 583 23.20 -24.77 -9.09
CA VAL A 583 22.57 -24.30 -7.84
C VAL A 583 21.64 -25.33 -7.21
N ALA A 584 21.54 -26.55 -7.74
CA ALA A 584 20.55 -27.56 -7.32
C ALA A 584 20.67 -28.02 -5.86
N ALA A 585 21.89 -27.98 -5.31
CA ALA A 585 22.17 -28.27 -3.90
C ALA A 585 21.99 -27.05 -2.96
N GLY A 586 21.65 -25.88 -3.52
CA GLY A 586 21.44 -24.65 -2.76
C GLY A 586 20.07 -24.60 -2.09
N ASP A 587 20.02 -23.90 -0.95
CA ASP A 587 18.81 -23.66 -0.16
C ASP A 587 18.81 -22.21 0.32
N LEU A 588 17.84 -21.41 -0.14
CA LEU A 588 17.79 -19.96 0.06
C LEU A 588 16.54 -19.54 0.82
N ALA A 589 16.73 -18.83 1.94
CA ALA A 589 15.65 -18.30 2.76
C ALA A 589 14.64 -17.44 1.97
N SER A 590 15.13 -16.62 1.03
CA SER A 590 14.30 -15.74 0.20
C SER A 590 13.41 -16.48 -0.80
N ILE A 591 13.93 -17.50 -1.49
CA ILE A 591 13.17 -18.35 -2.41
C ILE A 591 12.16 -19.21 -1.63
N ASN A 592 12.55 -19.71 -0.46
CA ASN A 592 11.64 -20.43 0.44
C ASN A 592 10.53 -19.52 0.99
N ALA A 593 10.84 -18.27 1.35
CA ALA A 593 9.85 -17.27 1.76
C ALA A 593 8.86 -16.93 0.64
N PHE A 594 9.36 -16.77 -0.60
CA PHE A 594 8.51 -16.53 -1.77
C PHE A 594 7.58 -17.73 -2.03
N ILE A 595 8.13 -18.88 -2.42
CA ILE A 595 7.35 -20.07 -2.80
C ILE A 595 6.53 -20.60 -1.63
N GLY A 596 7.03 -20.49 -0.39
CA GLY A 596 6.31 -20.92 0.81
C GLY A 596 5.15 -19.98 1.20
N GLY A 597 5.24 -18.70 0.88
CA GLY A 597 4.10 -17.77 0.93
C GLY A 597 3.01 -18.15 -0.10
N LEU A 598 3.42 -18.50 -1.33
CA LEU A 598 2.49 -18.94 -2.39
C LEU A 598 1.82 -20.26 -2.04
N ALA A 599 2.59 -21.32 -1.76
CA ALA A 599 2.07 -22.66 -1.51
C ALA A 599 1.14 -22.71 -0.28
N ALA A 600 1.44 -21.94 0.77
CA ALA A 600 0.53 -21.78 1.91
C ALA A 600 -0.77 -21.06 1.52
N GLN A 601 -0.72 -20.09 0.59
CA GLN A 601 -1.92 -19.45 0.07
C GLN A 601 -2.77 -20.43 -0.76
N GLU A 602 -2.15 -21.27 -1.59
CA GLU A 602 -2.85 -22.31 -2.35
C GLU A 602 -3.53 -23.35 -1.43
N VAL A 603 -2.89 -23.75 -0.32
CA VAL A 603 -3.54 -24.57 0.72
C VAL A 603 -4.79 -23.88 1.29
N MET A 604 -4.75 -22.55 1.51
CA MET A 604 -5.94 -21.84 1.97
C MET A 604 -7.06 -21.84 0.92
N LYS A 605 -6.73 -21.71 -0.37
CA LYS A 605 -7.72 -21.82 -1.48
C LYS A 605 -8.34 -23.21 -1.52
N ALA A 606 -7.52 -24.26 -1.43
CA ALA A 606 -7.94 -25.67 -1.42
C ALA A 606 -9.00 -25.97 -0.36
N CYS A 607 -8.80 -25.45 0.87
CA CYS A 607 -9.76 -25.59 1.97
C CYS A 607 -11.05 -24.77 1.73
N SER A 608 -10.91 -23.52 1.28
CA SER A 608 -11.97 -22.49 1.38
C SER A 608 -12.80 -22.26 0.12
N GLY A 609 -12.31 -22.62 -1.08
CA GLY A 609 -12.95 -22.23 -2.35
C GLY A 609 -12.92 -20.71 -2.64
N LYS A 610 -12.14 -19.94 -1.86
CA LYS A 610 -11.93 -18.50 -2.01
C LYS A 610 -10.66 -18.28 -2.84
N PHE A 611 -10.76 -17.40 -3.85
CA PHE A 611 -9.74 -17.07 -4.86
C PHE A 611 -9.49 -18.15 -5.92
N MET A 612 -9.01 -17.71 -7.10
CA MET A 612 -8.57 -18.59 -8.18
C MET A 612 -7.26 -19.31 -7.82
N PRO A 613 -7.17 -20.65 -7.90
CA PRO A 613 -5.92 -21.39 -7.72
C PRO A 613 -4.89 -21.19 -8.83
N ILE A 614 -3.65 -21.60 -8.57
CA ILE A 614 -2.68 -21.92 -9.62
C ILE A 614 -3.20 -23.11 -10.43
N MET A 615 -3.34 -22.94 -11.75
CA MET A 615 -3.76 -23.99 -12.69
C MET A 615 -2.71 -24.15 -13.80
N GLN A 616 -1.75 -25.07 -13.69
CA GLN A 616 -1.51 -26.01 -12.58
C GLN A 616 -0.05 -26.00 -12.11
N TRP A 617 0.89 -25.69 -13.00
CA TRP A 617 2.32 -25.54 -12.69
C TRP A 617 2.73 -24.07 -12.68
N LEU A 618 3.44 -23.65 -11.65
CA LEU A 618 4.14 -22.38 -11.57
C LEU A 618 5.65 -22.67 -11.46
N TYR A 619 6.45 -22.03 -12.32
CA TYR A 619 7.91 -22.11 -12.33
C TYR A 619 8.50 -20.72 -12.16
N PHE A 620 9.43 -20.57 -11.23
CA PHE A 620 10.10 -19.33 -10.91
C PHE A 620 11.63 -19.49 -10.96
N ASP A 621 12.33 -18.46 -11.44
CA ASP A 621 13.76 -18.29 -11.22
C ASP A 621 14.10 -16.83 -10.90
N ALA A 622 15.15 -16.65 -10.11
CA ALA A 622 15.76 -15.36 -9.81
C ALA A 622 17.25 -15.34 -10.19
N LEU A 623 17.60 -15.87 -11.37
CA LEU A 623 18.97 -16.00 -11.84
C LEU A 623 19.76 -14.68 -11.89
N GLU A 624 19.06 -13.56 -11.95
CA GLU A 624 19.61 -12.20 -11.93
C GLU A 624 20.20 -11.82 -10.55
N CYS A 625 20.07 -12.69 -9.55
CA CYS A 625 20.80 -12.60 -8.28
C CYS A 625 22.24 -13.13 -8.34
N LEU A 626 22.61 -13.89 -9.39
CA LEU A 626 24.00 -14.29 -9.60
C LEU A 626 24.86 -13.08 -10.00
N PRO A 627 26.16 -13.04 -9.65
CA PRO A 627 27.01 -11.88 -9.92
C PRO A 627 27.11 -11.58 -11.42
N GLU A 628 27.09 -10.28 -11.76
CA GLU A 628 27.26 -9.80 -13.15
C GLU A 628 28.60 -10.26 -13.76
N ASP A 629 29.64 -10.45 -12.93
CA ASP A 629 30.87 -11.15 -13.28
C ASP A 629 30.70 -12.68 -13.13
N LYS A 630 30.64 -13.38 -14.27
CA LYS A 630 30.46 -14.84 -14.37
C LYS A 630 31.69 -15.64 -13.92
N GLU A 631 32.89 -15.05 -13.88
CA GLU A 631 34.12 -15.73 -13.46
C GLU A 631 34.34 -15.67 -11.94
N ALA A 632 33.63 -14.78 -11.23
CA ALA A 632 33.75 -14.61 -9.78
C ALA A 632 33.40 -15.86 -8.94
N LEU A 633 32.63 -16.82 -9.50
CA LEU A 633 32.00 -17.93 -8.79
C LEU A 633 32.51 -19.31 -9.25
N THR A 634 33.40 -19.92 -8.47
CA THR A 634 34.02 -21.23 -8.73
C THR A 634 33.50 -22.32 -7.79
N GLU A 635 33.55 -23.60 -8.20
CA GLU A 635 33.22 -24.77 -7.36
C GLU A 635 33.90 -24.71 -5.98
N SER A 636 35.19 -24.34 -5.94
CA SER A 636 35.97 -24.17 -4.70
C SER A 636 35.42 -23.13 -3.70
N LYS A 637 34.70 -22.10 -4.17
CA LYS A 637 34.04 -21.11 -3.29
C LYS A 637 32.69 -21.61 -2.77
N CYS A 638 32.04 -22.50 -3.53
CA CYS A 638 30.72 -23.08 -3.23
C CYS A 638 30.79 -24.38 -2.40
N LEU A 639 31.99 -24.89 -2.09
CA LEU A 639 32.14 -26.08 -1.24
C LEU A 639 31.58 -25.83 0.18
N PRO A 640 30.78 -26.76 0.74
CA PRO A 640 30.23 -26.63 2.08
C PRO A 640 31.35 -26.68 3.14
N ARG A 641 31.17 -25.94 4.23
CA ARG A 641 32.16 -25.74 5.29
C ARG A 641 31.71 -26.25 6.66
N GLN A 642 30.63 -27.03 6.71
CA GLN A 642 29.94 -27.45 7.95
C GLN A 642 29.45 -26.23 8.73
N ASN A 643 28.78 -25.34 8.01
CA ASN A 643 28.33 -24.03 8.47
C ASN A 643 26.83 -23.88 8.20
N ARG A 644 26.13 -23.13 9.05
CA ARG A 644 24.68 -22.85 8.90
C ARG A 644 24.32 -22.20 7.56
N TYR A 645 25.27 -21.54 6.89
CA TYR A 645 25.08 -20.90 5.58
C TYR A 645 25.44 -21.79 4.38
N ASP A 646 25.75 -23.09 4.57
CA ASP A 646 26.23 -23.96 3.48
C ASP A 646 25.26 -24.04 2.28
N GLY A 647 23.94 -23.98 2.51
CA GLY A 647 22.92 -23.96 1.46
C GLY A 647 22.92 -22.65 0.64
N GLN A 648 23.34 -21.53 1.25
CA GLN A 648 23.47 -20.23 0.56
C GLN A 648 24.85 -20.08 -0.11
N VAL A 649 25.91 -20.57 0.54
CA VAL A 649 27.28 -20.63 0.00
C VAL A 649 27.35 -21.52 -1.24
N ALA A 650 26.55 -22.59 -1.33
CA ALA A 650 26.41 -23.39 -2.54
C ALA A 650 25.99 -22.56 -3.78
N VAL A 651 25.21 -21.49 -3.60
CA VAL A 651 24.74 -20.61 -4.69
C VAL A 651 25.71 -19.47 -4.96
N PHE A 652 26.12 -18.73 -3.92
CA PHE A 652 26.83 -17.45 -4.08
C PHE A 652 28.33 -17.48 -3.68
N GLY A 653 28.80 -18.60 -3.14
CA GLY A 653 30.16 -18.76 -2.62
C GLY A 653 30.41 -18.03 -1.30
N SER A 654 31.55 -18.33 -0.66
CA SER A 654 31.94 -17.74 0.62
C SER A 654 32.06 -16.22 0.62
N ASP A 655 32.45 -15.65 -0.51
CA ASP A 655 32.91 -14.27 -0.58
C ASP A 655 31.72 -13.30 -0.45
N LEU A 656 30.55 -13.67 -0.98
CA LEU A 656 29.31 -12.94 -0.73
C LEU A 656 28.82 -13.16 0.71
N GLN A 657 28.96 -14.37 1.27
CA GLN A 657 28.60 -14.65 2.66
C GLN A 657 29.38 -13.76 3.65
N GLU A 658 30.66 -13.51 3.36
CA GLU A 658 31.48 -12.57 4.12
C GLU A 658 31.10 -11.10 3.92
N LYS A 659 30.70 -10.69 2.70
CA LYS A 659 30.15 -9.35 2.46
C LYS A 659 28.86 -9.13 3.25
N LEU A 660 27.92 -10.09 3.18
CA LEU A 660 26.64 -10.08 3.89
C LEU A 660 26.85 -9.93 5.41
N GLY A 661 27.77 -10.70 5.98
CA GLY A 661 28.13 -10.59 7.40
C GLY A 661 28.63 -9.19 7.81
N LYS A 662 29.28 -8.45 6.91
CA LYS A 662 29.86 -7.12 7.18
C LYS A 662 28.86 -5.96 6.96
N GLN A 663 27.65 -6.22 6.45
CA GLN A 663 26.68 -5.18 6.11
C GLN A 663 26.10 -4.45 7.32
N LYS A 664 25.80 -3.17 7.12
CA LYS A 664 25.08 -2.29 8.06
C LYS A 664 23.75 -1.83 7.46
N TYR A 665 22.64 -2.37 7.97
CA TYR A 665 21.30 -2.07 7.46
C TYR A 665 20.39 -1.40 8.49
N PHE A 666 19.60 -0.43 8.04
CA PHE A 666 18.54 0.19 8.84
C PHE A 666 17.17 -0.33 8.39
N LEU A 667 16.45 -0.96 9.30
CA LEU A 667 15.11 -1.49 9.12
C LEU A 667 14.10 -0.56 9.80
N VAL A 668 13.20 0.03 9.01
CA VAL A 668 12.20 0.97 9.48
C VAL A 668 10.83 0.29 9.56
N GLY A 669 10.42 -0.08 10.78
CA GLY A 669 9.23 -0.88 11.08
C GLY A 669 9.56 -2.31 11.51
N ALA A 670 8.91 -2.77 12.58
CA ALA A 670 8.99 -4.13 13.11
C ALA A 670 7.64 -4.87 13.05
N GLY A 671 6.70 -4.34 12.24
CA GLY A 671 5.42 -4.97 11.89
C GLY A 671 5.57 -6.23 11.03
N ALA A 672 4.55 -6.54 10.23
CA ALA A 672 4.48 -7.80 9.47
C ALA A 672 5.70 -8.01 8.55
N ILE A 673 5.98 -7.01 7.70
CA ILE A 673 7.13 -7.00 6.78
C ILE A 673 8.45 -7.02 7.57
N GLY A 674 8.53 -6.30 8.69
CA GLY A 674 9.74 -6.23 9.54
C GLY A 674 10.07 -7.55 10.22
N CYS A 675 9.07 -8.29 10.69
CA CYS A 675 9.22 -9.64 11.25
C CYS A 675 9.79 -10.63 10.21
N GLU A 676 9.23 -10.62 8.99
CA GLU A 676 9.71 -11.45 7.89
C GLU A 676 11.11 -11.03 7.43
N LEU A 677 11.42 -9.73 7.37
CA LEU A 677 12.75 -9.23 7.01
C LEU A 677 13.80 -9.65 8.03
N LEU A 678 13.55 -9.47 9.33
CA LEU A 678 14.49 -9.91 10.38
C LEU A 678 14.74 -11.42 10.35
N LYS A 679 13.71 -12.25 10.09
CA LYS A 679 13.92 -13.70 9.87
C LYS A 679 14.80 -13.98 8.65
N ASN A 680 14.53 -13.34 7.52
CA ASN A 680 15.33 -13.54 6.32
C ASN A 680 16.78 -13.05 6.54
N PHE A 681 16.99 -11.88 7.14
CA PHE A 681 18.31 -11.36 7.51
C PHE A 681 19.08 -12.33 8.43
N ALA A 682 18.40 -12.93 9.42
CA ALA A 682 18.98 -13.93 10.31
C ALA A 682 19.39 -15.23 9.60
N MET A 683 18.64 -15.69 8.60
CA MET A 683 18.99 -16.88 7.81
C MET A 683 20.09 -16.57 6.78
N ILE A 684 20.00 -15.41 6.12
CA ILE A 684 20.98 -14.90 5.15
C ILE A 684 22.34 -14.61 5.81
N GLY A 685 22.37 -14.31 7.11
CA GLY A 685 23.59 -13.93 7.83
C GLY A 685 23.95 -12.45 7.66
N LEU A 686 22.98 -11.60 7.32
CA LEU A 686 23.17 -10.15 7.18
C LEU A 686 23.60 -9.55 8.53
N GLY A 687 24.63 -8.70 8.54
CA GLY A 687 25.13 -8.04 9.75
C GLY A 687 25.66 -8.97 10.85
N CYS A 688 25.87 -10.26 10.55
CA CYS A 688 26.28 -11.27 11.55
C CYS A 688 27.81 -11.35 11.77
N GLY A 689 28.60 -10.67 10.96
CA GLY A 689 30.05 -10.65 11.00
C GLY A 689 30.62 -9.51 11.85
N GLU A 690 31.94 -9.45 11.96
CA GLU A 690 32.60 -8.30 12.58
C GLU A 690 32.47 -7.06 11.68
N GLY A 691 32.05 -5.94 12.26
CA GLY A 691 31.75 -4.69 11.56
C GLY A 691 30.31 -4.56 11.05
N GLY A 692 29.55 -5.67 10.95
CA GLY A 692 28.14 -5.66 10.57
C GLY A 692 27.19 -5.32 11.72
N GLU A 693 26.01 -4.80 11.36
CA GLU A 693 24.94 -4.41 12.29
C GLU A 693 23.57 -4.30 11.58
N ILE A 694 22.49 -4.62 12.27
CA ILE A 694 21.13 -4.29 11.86
C ILE A 694 20.52 -3.37 12.92
N VAL A 695 20.16 -2.15 12.54
CA VAL A 695 19.39 -1.25 13.40
C VAL A 695 17.92 -1.38 13.04
N VAL A 696 17.05 -1.72 13.99
CA VAL A 696 15.60 -1.80 13.78
C VAL A 696 14.88 -0.79 14.65
N THR A 697 13.95 -0.03 14.07
CA THR A 697 13.16 0.96 14.83
C THR A 697 11.67 0.84 14.54
N ASP A 698 10.87 0.85 15.61
CA ASP A 698 9.41 0.87 15.58
C ASP A 698 8.94 1.48 16.91
N MET A 699 8.00 2.42 16.88
CA MET A 699 7.48 3.06 18.10
C MET A 699 6.33 2.28 18.75
N ASP A 700 5.76 1.31 18.05
CA ASP A 700 4.54 0.63 18.47
C ASP A 700 4.80 -0.47 19.51
N THR A 701 3.75 -0.75 20.29
CA THR A 701 3.66 -1.98 21.08
C THR A 701 2.89 -3.08 20.35
N ILE A 702 3.06 -4.32 20.80
CA ILE A 702 2.43 -5.51 20.21
C ILE A 702 0.96 -5.59 20.63
N GLU A 703 0.05 -5.62 19.66
CA GLU A 703 -1.38 -5.89 19.87
C GLU A 703 -1.72 -7.38 19.67
N LYS A 704 -2.88 -7.83 20.20
CA LYS A 704 -3.44 -9.16 19.85
C LYS A 704 -3.65 -9.33 18.34
N SER A 705 -4.10 -8.27 17.65
CA SER A 705 -4.37 -8.24 16.20
C SER A 705 -3.12 -8.52 15.35
N ASN A 706 -1.93 -8.38 15.92
CA ASN A 706 -0.66 -8.45 15.22
C ASN A 706 -0.19 -9.91 15.04
N LEU A 707 -0.47 -10.77 16.03
CA LEU A 707 0.08 -12.12 16.18
C LEU A 707 -0.17 -13.04 14.98
N ASN A 708 -1.34 -12.90 14.33
CA ASN A 708 -1.72 -13.63 13.11
C ASN A 708 -0.77 -13.42 11.90
N ARG A 709 0.10 -12.39 11.89
CA ARG A 709 1.10 -12.17 10.82
C ARG A 709 2.47 -11.67 11.28
N GLN A 710 2.66 -11.41 12.58
CA GLN A 710 3.92 -10.96 13.17
C GLN A 710 4.50 -12.08 14.03
N PHE A 711 4.92 -13.15 13.35
CA PHE A 711 5.17 -14.48 13.92
C PHE A 711 6.36 -14.58 14.90
N LEU A 712 7.17 -13.52 15.00
CA LEU A 712 8.21 -13.38 16.01
C LEU A 712 7.65 -13.14 17.42
N PHE A 713 6.40 -12.67 17.51
CA PHE A 713 5.73 -12.34 18.77
C PHE A 713 4.85 -13.49 19.27
N ARG A 714 4.45 -13.40 20.53
CA ARG A 714 3.59 -14.39 21.22
C ARG A 714 2.48 -13.69 22.02
N PRO A 715 1.43 -14.40 22.46
CA PRO A 715 0.39 -13.83 23.31
C PRO A 715 0.90 -13.20 24.62
N TRP A 716 2.06 -13.63 25.12
CA TRP A 716 2.74 -13.08 26.30
C TRP A 716 3.68 -11.89 26.00
N ASP A 717 3.71 -11.41 24.76
CA ASP A 717 4.47 -10.22 24.34
C ASP A 717 3.58 -9.00 24.07
N VAL A 718 2.26 -9.16 24.13
CA VAL A 718 1.30 -8.04 24.03
C VAL A 718 1.66 -6.95 25.04
N THR A 719 1.57 -5.68 24.63
CA THR A 719 2.05 -4.45 25.29
C THR A 719 3.57 -4.23 25.38
N LYS A 720 4.42 -5.16 24.93
CA LYS A 720 5.87 -4.90 24.75
C LYS A 720 6.13 -4.18 23.41
N LEU A 721 7.29 -3.53 23.30
CA LEU A 721 7.74 -2.90 22.05
C LEU A 721 8.01 -3.96 20.95
N LYS A 722 7.59 -3.66 19.71
CA LYS A 722 7.78 -4.57 18.57
C LYS A 722 9.26 -4.80 18.25
N SER A 723 10.06 -3.73 18.20
CA SER A 723 11.48 -3.77 17.81
C SER A 723 12.35 -4.60 18.76
N ASP A 724 12.27 -4.34 20.07
CA ASP A 724 12.99 -5.10 21.11
C ASP A 724 12.65 -6.59 21.09
N THR A 725 11.34 -6.90 21.01
CA THR A 725 10.86 -8.29 21.02
C THR A 725 11.30 -9.03 19.75
N ALA A 726 11.28 -8.37 18.59
CA ALA A 726 11.69 -8.95 17.31
C ALA A 726 13.20 -9.23 17.30
N ALA A 727 14.02 -8.29 17.80
CA ALA A 727 15.46 -8.46 17.95
C ALA A 727 15.80 -9.68 18.84
N ALA A 728 15.14 -9.80 20.00
CA ALA A 728 15.29 -10.93 20.91
C ALA A 728 14.86 -12.26 20.30
N ALA A 729 13.81 -12.28 19.47
CA ALA A 729 13.34 -13.48 18.78
C ALA A 729 14.33 -13.96 17.70
N VAL A 730 14.87 -13.06 16.86
CA VAL A 730 15.79 -13.47 15.78
C VAL A 730 17.19 -13.79 16.26
N HIS A 731 17.64 -13.23 17.39
CA HIS A 731 18.89 -13.67 18.02
C HIS A 731 18.85 -15.14 18.46
N GLN A 732 17.66 -15.68 18.81
CA GLN A 732 17.50 -17.12 19.02
C GLN A 732 17.58 -17.92 17.71
N MET A 733 17.20 -17.35 16.57
CA MET A 733 17.26 -18.01 15.25
C MET A 733 18.70 -18.07 14.72
N ASN A 734 19.48 -17.02 14.93
CA ASN A 734 20.90 -16.97 14.62
C ASN A 734 21.67 -16.20 15.72
N PRO A 735 22.40 -16.87 16.62
CA PRO A 735 23.17 -16.22 17.68
C PRO A 735 24.26 -15.26 17.19
N HIS A 736 24.63 -15.31 15.90
CA HIS A 736 25.59 -14.39 15.30
C HIS A 736 24.98 -13.04 14.89
N ILE A 737 23.64 -12.91 14.81
CA ILE A 737 23.00 -11.67 14.37
C ILE A 737 23.16 -10.55 15.39
N ARG A 738 23.54 -9.37 14.90
CA ARG A 738 23.79 -8.15 15.69
C ARG A 738 22.65 -7.18 15.42
N VAL A 739 21.67 -7.14 16.32
CA VAL A 739 20.50 -6.26 16.19
C VAL A 739 20.47 -5.23 17.31
N THR A 740 20.45 -3.96 16.92
CA THR A 740 20.25 -2.81 17.81
C THR A 740 18.80 -2.34 17.65
N SER A 741 17.98 -2.48 18.70
CA SER A 741 16.56 -2.11 18.67
C SER A 741 16.33 -0.71 19.24
N HIS A 742 15.56 0.10 18.51
CA HIS A 742 15.14 1.44 18.87
C HIS A 742 13.60 1.55 18.91
N GLN A 743 13.09 2.54 19.63
CA GLN A 743 11.65 2.81 19.81
C GLN A 743 11.21 4.15 19.19
N ASN A 744 11.93 4.62 18.16
CA ASN A 744 11.80 5.99 17.65
C ASN A 744 10.97 6.03 16.36
N ARG A 745 9.88 6.81 16.37
CA ARG A 745 9.10 7.12 15.16
C ARG A 745 9.97 7.91 14.18
N VAL A 746 10.35 7.28 13.07
CA VAL A 746 11.22 7.92 12.08
C VAL A 746 10.50 9.05 11.37
N GLY A 747 11.18 10.20 11.27
CA GLY A 747 10.63 11.46 10.79
C GLY A 747 11.45 12.66 11.27
N PRO A 748 11.09 13.90 10.85
CA PRO A 748 11.91 15.09 11.05
C PRO A 748 12.35 15.36 12.50
N ASP A 749 11.53 15.02 13.48
CA ASP A 749 11.82 15.27 14.90
C ASP A 749 12.88 14.30 15.49
N THR A 750 13.20 13.21 14.78
CA THR A 750 14.22 12.21 15.18
C THR A 750 15.56 12.35 14.46
N GLU A 751 15.76 13.40 13.63
CA GLU A 751 17.01 13.66 12.90
C GLU A 751 18.23 13.97 13.79
N ARG A 752 18.05 14.06 15.11
CA ARG A 752 19.16 14.11 16.10
C ARG A 752 19.64 12.73 16.56
N ILE A 753 18.87 11.69 16.28
CA ILE A 753 19.20 10.28 16.54
C ILE A 753 19.69 9.66 15.23
N TYR A 754 18.93 9.87 14.15
CA TYR A 754 19.24 9.42 12.80
C TYR A 754 19.91 10.55 12.00
N ASP A 755 21.06 11.00 12.50
CA ASP A 755 21.82 12.14 11.98
C ASP A 755 22.73 11.78 10.78
N ASP A 756 23.57 12.73 10.35
CA ASP A 756 24.54 12.54 9.27
C ASP A 756 25.52 11.38 9.52
N ASP A 757 26.01 11.19 10.76
CA ASP A 757 26.98 10.12 11.05
C ASP A 757 26.28 8.75 11.08
N PHE A 758 25.03 8.69 11.55
CA PHE A 758 24.20 7.49 11.46
C PHE A 758 24.04 7.04 10.01
N PHE A 759 23.50 7.89 9.14
CA PHE A 759 23.24 7.52 7.75
C PHE A 759 24.52 7.29 6.92
N GLN A 760 25.62 8.01 7.20
CA GLN A 760 26.90 7.78 6.50
C GLN A 760 27.46 6.36 6.73
N ASN A 761 27.17 5.74 7.88
CA ASN A 761 27.67 4.42 8.25
C ASN A 761 26.84 3.25 7.68
N LEU A 762 25.70 3.49 7.02
CA LEU A 762 24.85 2.43 6.48
C LEU A 762 25.29 1.99 5.07
N ASP A 763 25.16 0.70 4.79
CA ASP A 763 25.26 0.15 3.42
C ASP A 763 23.90 0.25 2.69
N GLY A 764 22.78 0.16 3.41
CA GLY A 764 21.44 0.25 2.84
C GLY A 764 20.31 0.39 3.87
N VAL A 765 19.10 0.59 3.36
CA VAL A 765 17.85 0.76 4.14
C VAL A 765 16.79 -0.21 3.61
N ALA A 766 15.97 -0.75 4.52
CA ALA A 766 14.77 -1.52 4.19
C ALA A 766 13.54 -0.95 4.92
N ASN A 767 12.48 -0.66 4.17
CA ASN A 767 11.21 -0.18 4.71
C ASN A 767 10.25 -1.35 4.99
N ALA A 768 9.61 -1.30 6.15
CA ALA A 768 8.57 -2.22 6.61
C ALA A 768 7.34 -1.45 7.11
N LEU A 769 7.01 -0.37 6.39
CA LEU A 769 6.07 0.68 6.76
C LEU A 769 4.63 0.38 6.36
N ASP A 770 3.66 1.07 6.98
CA ASP A 770 2.23 0.95 6.73
C ASP A 770 1.59 2.21 6.11
N ASN A 771 2.32 3.33 6.06
CA ASN A 771 1.84 4.63 5.59
C ASN A 771 2.77 5.24 4.51
N VAL A 772 2.24 6.16 3.70
CA VAL A 772 2.99 6.84 2.61
C VAL A 772 3.93 7.93 3.13
N ASP A 773 3.55 8.69 4.16
CA ASP A 773 4.36 9.80 4.69
C ASP A 773 5.76 9.36 5.15
N ALA A 774 5.83 8.23 5.86
CA ALA A 774 7.09 7.65 6.32
C ALA A 774 7.94 7.09 5.17
N ARG A 775 7.32 6.49 4.14
CA ARG A 775 8.03 6.02 2.93
C ARG A 775 8.67 7.20 2.19
N MET A 776 7.86 8.22 1.91
CA MET A 776 8.28 9.46 1.28
C MET A 776 9.35 10.20 2.10
N TYR A 777 9.32 10.12 3.43
CA TYR A 777 10.40 10.62 4.29
C TYR A 777 11.70 9.81 4.10
N MET A 778 11.63 8.48 4.20
CA MET A 778 12.81 7.62 4.07
C MET A 778 13.44 7.67 2.69
N ASP A 779 12.65 7.73 1.63
CA ASP A 779 13.12 7.93 0.26
C ASP A 779 13.96 9.21 0.12
N ARG A 780 13.44 10.36 0.60
CA ARG A 780 14.18 11.63 0.62
C ARG A 780 15.47 11.55 1.44
N ARG A 781 15.50 10.83 2.57
CA ARG A 781 16.73 10.60 3.34
C ARG A 781 17.71 9.71 2.57
N CYS A 782 17.25 8.67 1.87
CA CYS A 782 18.08 7.76 1.09
C CYS A 782 18.69 8.45 -0.15
N VAL A 783 17.93 9.30 -0.85
CA VAL A 783 18.44 10.19 -1.90
C VAL A 783 19.48 11.16 -1.31
N TYR A 784 19.17 11.81 -0.18
CA TYR A 784 20.11 12.75 0.45
C TYR A 784 21.41 12.08 0.91
N TYR A 785 21.40 10.88 1.47
CA TYR A 785 22.62 10.19 1.91
C TYR A 785 23.21 9.22 0.87
N ARG A 786 22.65 9.15 -0.35
CA ARG A 786 23.05 8.22 -1.42
C ARG A 786 23.13 6.78 -0.88
N LYS A 787 21.99 6.26 -0.43
CA LYS A 787 21.83 4.92 0.15
C LYS A 787 20.81 4.11 -0.67
N PRO A 788 21.08 2.83 -0.99
CA PRO A 788 20.08 1.91 -1.50
C PRO A 788 18.88 1.81 -0.55
N LEU A 789 17.68 1.81 -1.13
CA LEU A 789 16.43 1.61 -0.41
C LEU A 789 15.67 0.43 -1.01
N LEU A 790 15.28 -0.51 -0.15
CA LEU A 790 14.36 -1.60 -0.46
C LEU A 790 12.98 -1.25 0.11
N GLU A 791 11.99 -1.10 -0.78
CA GLU A 791 10.61 -0.72 -0.46
C GLU A 791 9.64 -1.87 -0.76
N SER A 792 8.61 -2.04 0.06
CA SER A 792 7.58 -3.06 -0.15
C SER A 792 6.26 -2.73 0.53
N GLY A 793 5.15 -3.18 -0.07
CA GLY A 793 3.79 -2.99 0.43
C GLY A 793 2.93 -4.23 0.28
N THR A 794 1.86 -4.31 1.09
CA THR A 794 0.86 -5.40 1.05
C THR A 794 -0.54 -4.87 1.33
N LEU A 795 -1.53 -5.30 0.55
CA LEU A 795 -2.95 -5.01 0.73
C LEU A 795 -3.76 -6.28 0.47
N GLY A 796 -4.12 -7.00 1.53
CA GLY A 796 -4.75 -8.32 1.45
C GLY A 796 -3.87 -9.34 0.72
N THR A 797 -4.35 -9.83 -0.44
CA THR A 797 -3.60 -10.72 -1.35
C THR A 797 -2.67 -9.98 -2.31
N LYS A 798 -2.75 -8.65 -2.37
CA LYS A 798 -1.95 -7.80 -3.26
C LYS A 798 -0.65 -7.42 -2.57
N GLY A 799 0.45 -7.31 -3.32
CA GLY A 799 1.72 -6.85 -2.78
C GLY A 799 2.67 -6.34 -3.86
N ASN A 800 3.57 -5.44 -3.47
CA ASN A 800 4.55 -4.83 -4.36
C ASN A 800 5.94 -4.75 -3.72
N VAL A 801 6.97 -4.72 -4.55
CA VAL A 801 8.38 -4.52 -4.19
C VAL A 801 8.99 -3.53 -5.17
N GLN A 802 9.70 -2.53 -4.65
CA GLN A 802 10.46 -1.57 -5.44
C GLN A 802 11.88 -1.45 -4.89
N VAL A 803 12.87 -1.40 -5.79
CA VAL A 803 14.28 -1.25 -5.44
C VAL A 803 14.83 0.06 -5.99
N VAL A 804 15.39 0.88 -5.10
CA VAL A 804 15.89 2.23 -5.40
C VAL A 804 17.41 2.24 -5.19
N ILE A 805 18.17 2.43 -6.28
CA ILE A 805 19.63 2.31 -6.32
C ILE A 805 20.29 3.67 -6.67
N PRO A 806 21.19 4.18 -5.80
CA PRO A 806 21.90 5.42 -6.03
C PRO A 806 22.65 5.48 -7.36
N PHE A 807 22.42 6.57 -8.10
CA PHE A 807 22.97 6.87 -9.42
C PHE A 807 22.57 5.85 -10.52
N LEU A 808 21.43 5.18 -10.36
CA LEU A 808 20.94 4.19 -11.34
C LEU A 808 19.44 4.32 -11.59
N THR A 809 18.60 4.22 -10.56
CA THR A 809 17.13 4.21 -10.70
C THR A 809 16.49 5.54 -10.33
N GLU A 810 15.20 5.69 -10.67
CA GLU A 810 14.32 6.64 -10.00
C GLU A 810 14.23 6.43 -8.48
N SER A 811 13.61 7.38 -7.77
CA SER A 811 13.26 7.30 -6.34
C SER A 811 11.82 6.83 -6.13
N TYR A 812 11.43 6.41 -4.91
CA TYR A 812 10.02 6.10 -4.62
C TYR A 812 9.12 7.33 -4.81
N SER A 813 9.63 8.54 -4.53
CA SER A 813 8.92 9.80 -4.77
C SER A 813 8.90 10.28 -6.23
N SER A 814 9.47 9.54 -7.18
CA SER A 814 9.48 9.90 -8.61
C SER A 814 8.17 9.54 -9.32
N SER A 815 7.43 8.55 -8.83
CA SER A 815 6.13 8.12 -9.35
C SER A 815 4.99 8.52 -8.41
N GLN A 816 3.75 8.52 -8.93
CA GLN A 816 2.57 8.96 -8.17
C GLN A 816 1.54 7.83 -8.02
N ASP A 817 1.41 7.31 -6.81
CA ASP A 817 0.29 6.45 -6.40
C ASP A 817 -1.06 7.21 -6.49
N PRO A 818 -2.18 6.55 -6.86
CA PRO A 818 -3.51 7.17 -6.82
C PRO A 818 -3.88 7.61 -5.39
N PRO A 819 -4.40 8.83 -5.19
CA PRO A 819 -4.78 9.31 -3.86
C PRO A 819 -5.99 8.54 -3.29
N GLU A 820 -6.12 8.52 -1.96
CA GLU A 820 -7.35 8.05 -1.30
C GLU A 820 -8.57 8.84 -1.83
N LYS A 821 -9.69 8.13 -2.08
CA LYS A 821 -10.94 8.76 -2.50
C LYS A 821 -11.52 9.59 -1.36
N SER A 822 -11.43 10.92 -1.45
CA SER A 822 -12.15 11.83 -0.56
C SER A 822 -13.65 11.87 -0.89
N ILE A 823 -14.49 11.77 0.14
CA ILE A 823 -15.95 11.95 0.01
C ILE A 823 -16.26 13.47 0.05
N PRO A 824 -17.12 14.01 -0.85
CA PRO A 824 -17.49 15.43 -0.83
C PRO A 824 -18.14 15.86 0.49
N ILE A 825 -17.93 17.12 0.89
CA ILE A 825 -18.36 17.62 2.20
C ILE A 825 -19.88 17.74 2.28
N CYS A 826 -20.55 18.13 1.19
CA CYS A 826 -22.02 18.14 1.11
C CYS A 826 -22.61 16.71 1.21
N THR A 827 -21.94 15.70 0.64
CA THR A 827 -22.31 14.28 0.75
C THR A 827 -22.20 13.79 2.20
N LEU A 828 -21.09 14.06 2.89
CA LEU A 828 -20.94 13.70 4.31
C LEU A 828 -21.96 14.40 5.21
N LYS A 829 -22.14 15.72 5.05
CA LYS A 829 -22.96 16.54 5.96
C LYS A 829 -24.46 16.44 5.71
N ASN A 830 -24.90 16.38 4.45
CA ASN A 830 -26.30 16.58 4.08
C ASN A 830 -26.91 15.41 3.27
N PHE A 831 -26.12 14.75 2.42
CA PHE A 831 -26.64 13.79 1.42
C PHE A 831 -25.85 12.46 1.35
N PRO A 832 -25.76 11.68 2.44
CA PRO A 832 -25.23 10.32 2.38
C PRO A 832 -26.17 9.41 1.55
N ASN A 833 -25.59 8.42 0.89
CA ASN A 833 -26.27 7.40 0.09
C ASN A 833 -25.55 6.02 0.13
N ALA A 834 -24.53 5.91 0.99
CA ALA A 834 -23.72 4.72 1.21
C ALA A 834 -23.29 4.69 2.68
N ILE A 835 -23.13 3.49 3.26
CA ILE A 835 -22.84 3.36 4.70
C ILE A 835 -21.47 3.95 5.05
N GLU A 836 -20.52 3.89 4.12
CA GLU A 836 -19.19 4.51 4.16
C GLU A 836 -19.26 6.01 4.48
N HIS A 837 -20.26 6.72 3.93
CA HIS A 837 -20.46 8.16 4.17
C HIS A 837 -20.93 8.42 5.60
N THR A 838 -21.79 7.56 6.14
CA THR A 838 -22.26 7.65 7.53
C THR A 838 -21.20 7.23 8.55
N LEU A 839 -20.29 6.31 8.17
CA LEU A 839 -19.18 5.85 8.99
C LEU A 839 -18.08 6.91 9.12
N GLN A 840 -17.72 7.59 8.02
CA GLN A 840 -16.80 8.73 8.08
C GLN A 840 -17.42 9.87 8.92
N TRP A 841 -18.69 10.21 8.70
CA TRP A 841 -19.40 11.20 9.53
C TRP A 841 -19.40 10.82 11.02
N ALA A 842 -19.66 9.55 11.37
CA ALA A 842 -19.64 9.08 12.75
C ALA A 842 -18.24 9.12 13.38
N ARG A 843 -17.19 8.90 12.58
CA ARG A 843 -15.79 9.08 13.00
C ARG A 843 -15.44 10.55 13.22
N ASP A 844 -15.95 11.46 12.40
CA ASP A 844 -15.76 12.91 12.54
C ASP A 844 -16.50 13.44 13.78
N GLU A 845 -17.74 12.99 14.02
CA GLU A 845 -18.50 13.30 15.25
C GLU A 845 -17.78 12.81 16.51
N PHE A 846 -17.15 11.62 16.48
CA PHE A 846 -16.36 11.13 17.64
C PHE A 846 -15.22 12.10 18.00
N GLU A 847 -14.42 12.53 17.02
CA GLU A 847 -13.31 13.48 17.25
C GLU A 847 -13.86 14.85 17.72
N GLY A 848 -14.93 15.31 17.06
CA GLY A 848 -15.57 16.61 17.30
C GLY A 848 -16.32 16.73 18.63
N LEU A 849 -16.75 15.62 19.24
CA LEU A 849 -17.45 15.60 20.53
C LEU A 849 -16.52 15.29 21.71
N PHE A 850 -15.61 14.32 21.58
CA PHE A 850 -14.88 13.75 22.72
C PHE A 850 -13.39 14.13 22.80
N LYS A 851 -12.82 14.66 21.70
CA LYS A 851 -11.42 15.07 21.64
C LYS A 851 -11.25 16.57 21.45
N GLN A 852 -11.65 17.11 20.30
CA GLN A 852 -11.38 18.50 19.93
C GLN A 852 -11.89 19.54 20.95
N PRO A 853 -13.08 19.39 21.59
CA PRO A 853 -13.53 20.32 22.61
C PRO A 853 -12.67 20.26 23.88
N ALA A 854 -12.21 19.07 24.28
CA ALA A 854 -11.35 18.87 25.43
C ALA A 854 -9.94 19.45 25.21
N GLU A 855 -9.39 19.30 24.02
CA GLU A 855 -8.14 19.97 23.61
C GLU A 855 -8.30 21.49 23.64
N ASN A 856 -9.35 22.03 23.01
CA ASN A 856 -9.61 23.47 22.97
C ASN A 856 -9.77 24.07 24.37
N VAL A 857 -10.47 23.37 25.28
CA VAL A 857 -10.59 23.76 26.69
C VAL A 857 -9.25 23.69 27.41
N ASN A 858 -8.48 22.62 27.24
CA ASN A 858 -7.18 22.49 27.88
C ASN A 858 -6.22 23.59 27.41
N GLN A 859 -6.16 23.88 26.10
CA GLN A 859 -5.37 24.98 25.56
C GLN A 859 -5.85 26.35 26.08
N TYR A 860 -7.16 26.62 26.12
CA TYR A 860 -7.73 27.84 26.71
C TYR A 860 -7.32 28.05 28.17
N LEU A 861 -7.23 26.97 28.96
CA LEU A 861 -6.83 27.01 30.37
C LEU A 861 -5.31 27.08 30.59
N THR A 862 -4.47 26.78 29.58
CA THR A 862 -3.00 26.70 29.75
C THR A 862 -2.17 27.65 28.89
N ASP A 863 -2.63 28.10 27.72
CA ASP A 863 -1.94 29.12 26.92
C ASP A 863 -2.67 30.47 27.03
N PRO A 864 -2.11 31.47 27.75
CA PRO A 864 -2.69 32.82 27.84
C PRO A 864 -2.90 33.52 26.49
N LYS A 865 -2.33 32.98 25.40
CA LYS A 865 -2.50 33.48 24.03
C LYS A 865 -3.50 32.70 23.19
N PHE A 866 -4.17 31.67 23.73
CA PHE A 866 -5.13 30.85 22.97
C PHE A 866 -6.17 31.73 22.25
N VAL A 867 -6.87 32.63 22.96
CA VAL A 867 -7.89 33.50 22.35
C VAL A 867 -7.28 34.47 21.31
N GLU A 868 -6.08 35.01 21.55
CA GLU A 868 -5.34 35.85 20.58
C GLU A 868 -5.00 35.07 19.30
N ARG A 869 -4.82 33.74 19.41
CA ARG A 869 -4.49 32.82 18.32
C ARG A 869 -5.75 32.37 17.57
N SER A 870 -6.81 31.95 18.27
CA SER A 870 -8.08 31.53 17.66
C SER A 870 -8.71 32.64 16.83
N LEU A 871 -8.59 33.91 17.27
CA LEU A 871 -9.06 35.09 16.54
C LEU A 871 -8.22 35.45 15.30
N ARG A 872 -7.17 34.68 14.99
CA ARG A 872 -6.39 34.78 13.73
C ARG A 872 -6.65 33.63 12.76
N LEU A 873 -7.54 32.71 13.11
CA LEU A 873 -8.04 31.68 12.19
C LEU A 873 -8.97 32.31 11.14
N ALA A 874 -9.16 31.62 10.02
CA ALA A 874 -9.91 32.15 8.88
C ALA A 874 -11.40 31.78 8.93
N GLY A 875 -12.27 32.65 8.40
CA GLY A 875 -13.70 32.39 8.27
C GLY A 875 -14.40 32.22 9.62
N THR A 876 -15.24 31.20 9.74
CA THR A 876 -16.08 30.92 10.92
C THR A 876 -15.35 30.21 12.07
N GLN A 877 -14.14 29.68 11.83
CA GLN A 877 -13.35 28.92 12.81
C GLN A 877 -13.17 29.61 14.18
N PRO A 878 -12.95 30.93 14.29
CA PRO A 878 -12.86 31.61 15.59
C PRO A 878 -14.15 31.50 16.43
N LEU A 879 -15.31 31.49 15.77
CA LEU A 879 -16.62 31.36 16.40
C LEU A 879 -16.85 29.93 16.88
N GLU A 880 -16.61 28.95 16.00
CA GLU A 880 -16.76 27.52 16.27
C GLU A 880 -15.92 27.08 17.49
N VAL A 881 -14.65 27.49 17.54
CA VAL A 881 -13.73 27.17 18.65
C VAL A 881 -14.18 27.81 19.96
N LEU A 882 -14.54 29.09 19.98
CA LEU A 882 -14.93 29.77 21.22
C LEU A 882 -16.32 29.32 21.73
N GLU A 883 -17.26 28.99 20.84
CA GLU A 883 -18.52 28.37 21.26
C GLU A 883 -18.31 26.94 21.81
N ALA A 884 -17.40 26.14 21.25
CA ALA A 884 -17.07 24.82 21.79
C ALA A 884 -16.51 24.90 23.23
N VAL A 885 -15.63 25.87 23.49
CA VAL A 885 -15.12 26.15 24.86
C VAL A 885 -16.24 26.65 25.78
N GLN A 886 -17.14 27.53 25.33
CA GLN A 886 -18.28 28.00 26.13
C GLN A 886 -19.26 26.86 26.47
N ARG A 887 -19.58 26.00 25.49
CA ARG A 887 -20.41 24.81 25.69
C ARG A 887 -19.82 23.91 26.77
N SER A 888 -18.54 23.58 26.64
CA SER A 888 -17.86 22.63 27.52
C SER A 888 -17.60 23.15 28.94
N LEU A 889 -17.29 24.44 29.09
CA LEU A 889 -17.01 25.03 30.41
C LEU A 889 -18.27 25.44 31.19
N VAL A 890 -19.36 25.79 30.50
CA VAL A 890 -20.53 26.45 31.10
C VAL A 890 -21.86 25.77 30.77
N LEU A 891 -22.19 25.59 29.48
CA LEU A 891 -23.58 25.28 29.07
C LEU A 891 -23.94 23.79 29.16
N GLN A 892 -22.98 22.90 28.95
CA GLN A 892 -23.17 21.44 28.88
C GLN A 892 -22.28 20.65 29.85
N ARG A 893 -21.63 21.34 30.80
CA ARG A 893 -20.73 20.72 31.77
C ARG A 893 -21.51 19.78 32.72
N PRO A 894 -21.26 18.46 32.70
CA PRO A 894 -21.92 17.52 33.59
C PRO A 894 -21.36 17.62 35.02
N GLN A 895 -22.15 17.21 36.01
CA GLN A 895 -21.71 17.02 37.41
C GLN A 895 -21.93 15.58 37.89
N THR A 896 -22.81 14.84 37.22
CA THR A 896 -23.25 13.48 37.55
C THR A 896 -23.39 12.63 36.29
N TRP A 897 -23.43 11.30 36.46
CA TRP A 897 -23.75 10.36 35.38
C TRP A 897 -25.11 10.64 34.71
N ALA A 898 -26.11 11.09 35.47
CA ALA A 898 -27.43 11.39 34.94
C ALA A 898 -27.41 12.59 33.97
N ASP A 899 -26.50 13.55 34.18
CA ASP A 899 -26.30 14.67 33.26
C ASP A 899 -25.70 14.18 31.93
N CYS A 900 -24.77 13.22 31.97
CA CYS A 900 -24.19 12.60 30.77
C CYS A 900 -25.23 11.84 29.94
N VAL A 901 -26.14 11.11 30.59
CA VAL A 901 -27.27 10.43 29.91
C VAL A 901 -28.27 11.44 29.33
N THR A 902 -28.55 12.52 30.06
CA THR A 902 -29.42 13.61 29.59
C THR A 902 -28.82 14.31 28.38
N TRP A 903 -27.52 14.63 28.42
CA TRP A 903 -26.76 15.19 27.31
C TRP A 903 -26.78 14.27 26.08
N ALA A 904 -26.52 12.97 26.25
CA ALA A 904 -26.55 12.01 25.15
C ALA A 904 -27.95 11.90 24.51
N CYS A 905 -29.02 11.95 25.31
CA CYS A 905 -30.40 11.99 24.84
C CYS A 905 -30.71 13.29 24.07
N HIS A 906 -30.26 14.44 24.57
CA HIS A 906 -30.42 15.73 23.88
C HIS A 906 -29.62 15.77 22.58
N HIS A 907 -28.39 15.25 22.56
CA HIS A 907 -27.56 15.18 21.37
C HIS A 907 -28.13 14.22 20.32
N TRP A 908 -28.63 13.05 20.73
CA TRP A 908 -29.38 12.16 19.85
C TRP A 908 -30.55 12.89 19.18
N HIS A 909 -31.37 13.59 19.99
CA HIS A 909 -32.49 14.38 19.47
C HIS A 909 -32.02 15.50 18.56
N THR A 910 -30.87 16.14 18.82
CA THR A 910 -30.29 17.14 17.93
C THR A 910 -29.94 16.55 16.58
N GLN A 911 -29.11 15.50 16.53
CA GLN A 911 -28.57 14.97 15.27
C GLN A 911 -29.57 14.18 14.45
N TYR A 912 -30.30 13.24 15.07
CA TYR A 912 -31.13 12.26 14.36
C TYR A 912 -32.61 12.62 14.33
N SER A 913 -33.04 13.71 14.99
CA SER A 913 -34.43 14.13 14.96
C SER A 913 -34.66 15.64 14.84
N ASN A 914 -33.75 16.55 15.21
CA ASN A 914 -33.98 17.99 15.04
C ASN A 914 -33.36 18.52 13.73
N ASN A 915 -32.08 18.18 13.51
CA ASN A 915 -31.44 18.35 12.20
C ASN A 915 -32.21 17.54 11.14
N ILE A 916 -32.75 16.38 11.52
CA ILE A 916 -33.69 15.62 10.68
C ILE A 916 -35.14 16.17 10.73
N ARG A 917 -35.67 16.88 11.75
CA ARG A 917 -37.01 17.54 11.69
C ARG A 917 -37.03 18.77 10.76
N GLN A 918 -35.87 19.33 10.45
CA GLN A 918 -35.69 20.23 9.30
C GLN A 918 -35.91 19.49 7.94
N LEU A 919 -36.05 18.15 7.98
CA LEU A 919 -36.20 17.17 6.88
C LEU A 919 -37.31 16.09 7.08
N LEU A 920 -37.96 16.01 8.27
CA LEU A 920 -39.07 15.13 8.79
C LEU A 920 -38.76 14.02 9.86
N HIS A 921 -39.36 14.20 11.06
CA HIS A 921 -39.88 13.26 12.10
C HIS A 921 -39.02 12.54 13.20
N ASN A 922 -39.47 11.36 13.72
CA ASN A 922 -39.56 11.06 15.18
C ASN A 922 -38.88 9.77 15.75
N PHE A 923 -38.72 9.72 17.08
CA PHE A 923 -37.99 8.71 17.88
C PHE A 923 -38.89 7.77 18.72
N PRO A 924 -38.69 6.43 18.63
CA PRO A 924 -39.13 5.45 19.64
C PRO A 924 -38.01 5.13 20.68
N PRO A 925 -38.31 5.06 21.99
CA PRO A 925 -37.31 4.79 23.04
C PRO A 925 -37.04 3.30 23.31
N ASP A 926 -37.72 2.38 22.61
CA ASP A 926 -37.69 0.93 22.80
C ASP A 926 -36.78 0.18 21.81
N GLN A 927 -36.22 0.88 20.82
CA GLN A 927 -35.32 0.33 19.80
C GLN A 927 -33.89 0.14 20.36
N PRO A 928 -33.28 -1.07 20.31
CA PRO A 928 -32.00 -1.35 20.98
C PRO A 928 -30.84 -0.43 20.55
N LEU A 929 -30.72 -0.12 19.26
CA LEU A 929 -29.70 0.76 18.67
C LEU A 929 -29.68 2.16 19.31
N HIS A 930 -30.85 2.66 19.71
CA HIS A 930 -31.00 3.97 20.32
C HIS A 930 -30.38 3.99 21.72
N LEU A 931 -30.56 2.89 22.45
CA LEU A 931 -29.92 2.69 23.75
C LEU A 931 -28.42 2.45 23.61
N ASP A 932 -27.95 1.75 22.57
CA ASP A 932 -26.51 1.60 22.29
C ASP A 932 -25.81 2.96 22.11
N TYR A 933 -26.40 3.86 21.31
CA TYR A 933 -25.88 5.22 21.13
C TYR A 933 -25.81 5.98 22.47
N VAL A 934 -26.91 5.99 23.24
CA VAL A 934 -26.93 6.71 24.53
C VAL A 934 -25.91 6.11 25.51
N MET A 935 -25.79 4.78 25.59
CA MET A 935 -24.84 4.10 26.46
C MET A 935 -23.39 4.48 26.09
N ALA A 936 -23.03 4.45 24.81
CA ALA A 936 -21.68 4.80 24.38
C ALA A 936 -21.41 6.30 24.55
N ALA A 937 -22.27 7.17 24.00
CA ALA A 937 -22.09 8.62 24.04
C ALA A 937 -22.03 9.17 25.47
N ALA A 938 -22.87 8.68 26.39
CA ALA A 938 -22.83 9.10 27.79
C ALA A 938 -21.56 8.62 28.50
N ASN A 939 -21.08 7.39 28.25
CA ASN A 939 -19.82 6.89 28.84
C ASN A 939 -18.59 7.63 28.32
N LEU A 940 -18.55 8.00 27.03
CA LEU A 940 -17.48 8.81 26.46
C LEU A 940 -17.51 10.23 27.04
N PHE A 941 -18.69 10.87 27.06
CA PHE A 941 -18.83 12.20 27.67
C PHE A 941 -18.46 12.20 29.15
N ALA A 942 -18.81 11.15 29.92
CA ALA A 942 -18.38 11.00 31.31
C ALA A 942 -16.84 10.92 31.43
N GLN A 943 -16.17 10.13 30.59
CA GLN A 943 -14.71 10.04 30.53
C GLN A 943 -14.06 11.40 30.25
N THR A 944 -14.58 12.17 29.29
CA THR A 944 -14.04 13.50 28.93
C THR A 944 -14.01 14.49 30.10
N TYR A 945 -14.92 14.37 31.08
CA TYR A 945 -14.95 15.19 32.29
C TYR A 945 -14.42 14.48 33.55
N GLY A 946 -13.91 13.24 33.44
CA GLY A 946 -13.38 12.47 34.57
C GLY A 946 -14.46 11.92 35.52
N LEU A 947 -15.69 11.71 35.04
CA LEU A 947 -16.81 11.15 35.79
C LEU A 947 -16.90 9.62 35.60
N THR A 948 -17.39 8.92 36.62
CA THR A 948 -17.61 7.46 36.56
C THR A 948 -18.86 7.14 35.74
N GLY A 949 -18.67 6.41 34.63
CA GLY A 949 -19.75 5.93 33.77
C GLY A 949 -20.47 4.67 34.30
N SER A 950 -21.50 4.20 33.58
CA SER A 950 -22.26 2.99 33.94
C SER A 950 -22.52 2.09 32.72
N ARG A 951 -22.62 0.78 32.98
CA ARG A 951 -23.03 -0.25 32.00
C ARG A 951 -24.45 -0.78 32.22
N ASP A 952 -25.20 -0.26 33.20
CA ASP A 952 -26.59 -0.67 33.46
C ASP A 952 -27.57 -0.05 32.46
N ARG A 953 -27.85 -0.83 31.41
CA ARG A 953 -28.81 -0.49 30.34
C ARG A 953 -30.24 -0.28 30.86
N ALA A 954 -30.65 -1.01 31.90
CA ALA A 954 -32.01 -0.95 32.41
C ALA A 954 -32.22 0.31 33.25
N ALA A 955 -31.24 0.68 34.08
CA ALA A 955 -31.23 1.96 34.80
C ALA A 955 -31.21 3.16 33.83
N VAL A 956 -30.41 3.10 32.76
CA VAL A 956 -30.37 4.16 31.74
C VAL A 956 -31.68 4.26 30.96
N ALA A 957 -32.26 3.14 30.51
CA ALA A 957 -33.58 3.14 29.85
C ALA A 957 -34.70 3.69 30.77
N THR A 958 -34.62 3.43 32.07
CA THR A 958 -35.56 4.00 33.06
C THR A 958 -35.36 5.50 33.23
N LEU A 959 -34.10 5.98 33.29
CA LEU A 959 -33.78 7.40 33.40
C LEU A 959 -34.25 8.20 32.18
N LEU A 960 -34.08 7.66 30.97
CA LEU A 960 -34.50 8.29 29.71
C LEU A 960 -35.99 8.64 29.67
N GLN A 961 -36.86 7.85 30.32
CA GLN A 961 -38.31 8.11 30.41
C GLN A 961 -38.64 9.41 31.19
N SER A 962 -37.69 9.94 31.96
CA SER A 962 -37.83 11.18 32.73
C SER A 962 -37.15 12.40 32.08
N VAL A 963 -36.40 12.22 30.99
CA VAL A 963 -35.68 13.30 30.31
C VAL A 963 -36.65 14.18 29.53
N GLN A 964 -36.68 15.48 29.88
CA GLN A 964 -37.43 16.48 29.13
C GLN A 964 -36.65 16.87 27.87
N VAL A 965 -37.25 16.69 26.70
CA VAL A 965 -36.69 17.11 25.40
C VAL A 965 -37.30 18.46 25.01
N PRO A 966 -36.50 19.50 24.70
CA PRO A 966 -37.01 20.77 24.22
C PRO A 966 -37.76 20.65 22.89
N GLU A 967 -38.84 21.41 22.72
CA GLU A 967 -39.57 21.49 21.45
C GLU A 967 -38.70 22.16 20.36
N PHE A 968 -38.59 21.51 19.21
CA PHE A 968 -37.82 22.01 18.08
C PHE A 968 -38.73 22.64 17.02
N THR A 969 -38.45 23.89 16.68
CA THR A 969 -39.10 24.63 15.60
C THR A 969 -38.09 24.94 14.48
N PRO A 970 -38.33 24.48 13.24
CA PRO A 970 -37.48 24.79 12.10
C PRO A 970 -37.30 26.29 11.89
N LYS A 971 -36.05 26.73 11.66
CA LYS A 971 -35.74 28.15 11.41
C LYS A 971 -35.85 28.48 9.92
N SER A 972 -36.52 29.58 9.60
CA SER A 972 -36.51 30.16 8.25
C SER A 972 -35.18 30.88 7.96
N GLY A 973 -34.73 30.83 6.71
CA GLY A 973 -33.50 31.50 6.27
C GLY A 973 -32.18 30.72 6.48
N VAL A 974 -32.22 29.53 7.07
CA VAL A 974 -31.06 28.61 7.10
C VAL A 974 -30.76 28.14 5.68
N LYS A 975 -29.51 28.33 5.22
CA LYS A 975 -29.04 27.78 3.94
C LYS A 975 -28.47 26.38 4.15
N ILE A 976 -28.91 25.43 3.33
CA ILE A 976 -28.29 24.11 3.18
C ILE A 976 -27.53 24.14 1.86
N HIS A 977 -26.24 23.79 1.89
CA HIS A 977 -25.41 23.74 0.69
C HIS A 977 -25.60 22.43 -0.04
N VAL A 978 -25.91 22.50 -1.33
CA VAL A 978 -26.16 21.36 -2.21
C VAL A 978 -24.85 20.92 -2.89
N SER A 979 -23.91 21.85 -3.08
CA SER A 979 -22.55 21.55 -3.57
C SER A 979 -21.44 22.14 -2.69
N ASP A 980 -20.24 21.57 -2.79
CA ASP A 980 -19.06 22.10 -2.09
C ASP A 980 -18.64 23.50 -2.62
N GLN A 981 -18.99 23.87 -3.85
CA GLN A 981 -18.77 25.22 -4.38
C GLN A 981 -19.65 26.26 -3.66
N GLU A 982 -20.91 25.93 -3.37
CA GLU A 982 -21.79 26.79 -2.56
C GLU A 982 -21.29 26.92 -1.12
N LEU A 983 -20.76 25.83 -0.55
CA LEU A 983 -20.21 25.83 0.81
C LEU A 983 -18.96 26.72 0.91
N GLN A 984 -18.03 26.59 -0.04
CA GLN A 984 -16.79 27.37 -0.07
C GLN A 984 -17.05 28.87 -0.27
N SER A 985 -18.03 29.23 -1.11
CA SER A 985 -18.37 30.63 -1.42
C SER A 985 -19.18 31.34 -0.33
N ALA A 986 -19.74 30.61 0.64
CA ALA A 986 -20.58 31.18 1.70
C ALA A 986 -19.80 31.71 2.93
N ASN A 987 -18.53 31.36 3.09
CA ASN A 987 -17.70 31.68 4.27
C ASN A 987 -17.25 33.16 4.36
N ALA A 988 -18.04 34.10 3.84
CA ALA A 988 -17.65 35.49 3.58
C ALA A 988 -18.15 36.53 4.62
N SER A 989 -18.93 36.12 5.63
CA SER A 989 -19.43 37.02 6.68
C SER A 989 -19.33 36.40 8.08
N VAL A 990 -18.44 36.93 8.90
CA VAL A 990 -18.33 36.59 10.33
C VAL A 990 -19.29 37.49 11.12
N ASP A 991 -20.01 36.92 12.09
CA ASP A 991 -20.75 37.71 13.08
C ASP A 991 -19.78 38.14 14.21
N ASP A 992 -19.04 39.21 13.94
CA ASP A 992 -18.10 39.79 14.90
C ASP A 992 -18.79 40.24 16.19
N SER A 993 -20.08 40.62 16.14
CA SER A 993 -20.84 41.02 17.33
C SER A 993 -21.02 39.82 18.27
N ARG A 994 -21.41 38.68 17.73
CA ARG A 994 -21.53 37.43 18.49
C ARG A 994 -20.18 36.95 19.03
N LEU A 995 -19.10 37.19 18.28
CA LEU A 995 -17.74 36.83 18.68
C LEU A 995 -17.24 37.65 19.87
N GLU A 996 -17.59 38.94 19.98
CA GLU A 996 -17.31 39.75 21.19
C GLU A 996 -18.14 39.33 22.41
N GLU A 997 -19.41 38.96 22.24
CA GLU A 997 -20.24 38.41 23.33
C GLU A 997 -19.62 37.15 23.94
N LEU A 998 -19.07 36.26 23.10
CA LEU A 998 -18.42 35.03 23.55
C LEU A 998 -17.16 35.32 24.37
N LYS A 999 -16.31 36.26 23.93
CA LYS A 999 -15.13 36.71 24.71
C LYS A 999 -15.51 37.24 26.09
N ALA A 1000 -16.61 38.00 26.18
CA ALA A 1000 -17.09 38.58 27.44
C ALA A 1000 -17.76 37.56 28.39
N THR A 1001 -18.28 36.46 27.87
CA THR A 1001 -19.05 35.45 28.65
C THR A 1001 -18.24 34.20 29.02
N LEU A 1002 -17.07 33.97 28.40
CA LEU A 1002 -16.17 32.88 28.77
C LEU A 1002 -15.60 33.06 30.20
N PRO A 1003 -15.55 31.98 31.03
CA PRO A 1003 -15.04 32.06 32.39
C PRO A 1003 -13.51 32.11 32.41
N SER A 1004 -12.92 33.18 32.97
CA SER A 1004 -11.45 33.29 33.14
C SER A 1004 -10.86 32.00 33.76
N PRO A 1005 -9.72 31.48 33.26
CA PRO A 1005 -9.04 30.32 33.82
C PRO A 1005 -8.80 30.39 35.34
N ASP A 1006 -8.60 31.60 35.91
CA ASP A 1006 -8.45 31.82 37.36
C ASP A 1006 -9.66 31.35 38.19
N LYS A 1007 -10.85 31.24 37.58
CA LYS A 1007 -12.09 30.75 38.21
C LYS A 1007 -12.22 29.22 38.13
N LEU A 1008 -11.32 28.54 37.41
CA LEU A 1008 -11.34 27.10 37.15
C LEU A 1008 -10.01 26.41 37.55
N PRO A 1009 -9.37 26.76 38.70
CA PRO A 1009 -8.05 26.25 39.04
C PRO A 1009 -8.06 24.73 39.21
N GLY A 1010 -7.19 24.04 38.46
CA GLY A 1010 -7.06 22.58 38.50
C GLY A 1010 -8.17 21.81 37.76
N PHE A 1011 -9.13 22.48 37.11
CA PHE A 1011 -10.02 21.81 36.17
C PHE A 1011 -9.26 21.47 34.87
N LYS A 1012 -9.47 20.26 34.35
CA LYS A 1012 -8.94 19.77 33.08
C LYS A 1012 -9.97 18.83 32.46
N MET A 1013 -10.04 18.80 31.13
CA MET A 1013 -10.77 17.77 30.38
C MET A 1013 -9.82 16.71 29.83
N TYR A 1014 -10.32 15.51 29.60
CA TYR A 1014 -9.55 14.36 29.11
C TYR A 1014 -9.93 14.10 27.65
N PRO A 1015 -9.16 14.59 26.66
CA PRO A 1015 -9.41 14.25 25.26
C PRO A 1015 -9.31 12.73 25.08
N ILE A 1016 -10.23 12.17 24.30
CA ILE A 1016 -10.27 10.73 24.03
C ILE A 1016 -9.65 10.46 22.65
N ASP A 1017 -8.46 9.83 22.65
CA ASP A 1017 -7.85 9.33 21.42
C ASP A 1017 -8.55 8.06 20.94
N PHE A 1018 -8.83 8.00 19.64
CA PHE A 1018 -9.56 6.91 19.03
C PHE A 1018 -8.71 5.63 18.89
N GLU A 1019 -8.91 4.69 19.81
CA GLU A 1019 -8.49 3.30 19.66
C GLU A 1019 -9.64 2.43 19.09
N LYS A 1020 -9.34 1.65 18.05
CA LYS A 1020 -10.26 0.73 17.35
C LYS A 1020 -10.17 -0.73 17.84
N ASP A 1021 -9.05 -1.11 18.44
CA ASP A 1021 -8.70 -2.51 18.78
C ASP A 1021 -8.86 -2.88 20.27
N ASP A 1022 -9.38 -1.97 21.07
CA ASP A 1022 -9.98 -2.25 22.38
C ASP A 1022 -11.51 -2.14 22.27
N ASP A 1023 -12.22 -3.26 22.45
CA ASP A 1023 -13.69 -3.33 22.39
C ASP A 1023 -14.37 -2.92 23.72
N SER A 1024 -13.61 -2.50 24.74
CA SER A 1024 -14.14 -2.13 26.06
C SER A 1024 -14.33 -0.62 26.28
N ASN A 1025 -13.72 0.24 25.48
CA ASN A 1025 -13.68 1.70 25.63
C ASN A 1025 -14.92 2.48 25.12
N PHE A 1026 -15.87 1.80 24.48
CA PHE A 1026 -17.05 2.37 23.79
C PHE A 1026 -16.80 3.18 22.50
N HIS A 1027 -15.58 3.23 21.96
CA HIS A 1027 -15.28 3.99 20.73
C HIS A 1027 -16.02 3.42 19.51
N MET A 1028 -15.83 2.12 19.25
CA MET A 1028 -16.52 1.43 18.15
C MET A 1028 -18.03 1.29 18.42
N ASP A 1029 -18.45 1.19 19.69
CA ASP A 1029 -19.87 1.16 20.05
C ASP A 1029 -20.56 2.47 19.63
N PHE A 1030 -19.93 3.63 19.92
CA PHE A 1030 -20.42 4.93 19.49
C PHE A 1030 -20.47 5.04 17.96
N ILE A 1031 -19.38 4.71 17.26
CA ILE A 1031 -19.30 4.87 15.80
C ILE A 1031 -20.34 3.98 15.09
N VAL A 1032 -20.47 2.71 15.48
CA VAL A 1032 -21.48 1.79 14.92
C VAL A 1032 -22.89 2.34 15.15
N ALA A 1033 -23.22 2.72 16.40
CA ALA A 1033 -24.55 3.20 16.72
C ALA A 1033 -24.87 4.53 16.02
N ALA A 1034 -23.93 5.47 16.00
CA ALA A 1034 -24.07 6.77 15.36
C ALA A 1034 -24.21 6.67 13.83
N SER A 1035 -23.43 5.78 13.21
CA SER A 1035 -23.47 5.51 11.78
C SER A 1035 -24.79 4.88 11.36
N ASN A 1036 -25.22 3.82 12.06
CA ASN A 1036 -26.44 3.10 11.71
C ASN A 1036 -27.70 3.94 12.00
N LEU A 1037 -27.70 4.76 13.06
CA LEU A 1037 -28.73 5.79 13.28
C LEU A 1037 -28.83 6.77 12.10
N ARG A 1038 -27.69 7.21 11.56
CA ARG A 1038 -27.68 8.07 10.36
C ARG A 1038 -28.07 7.30 9.10
N ALA A 1039 -27.80 6.00 9.04
CA ALA A 1039 -28.21 5.15 7.93
C ALA A 1039 -29.74 4.99 7.87
N GLU A 1040 -30.39 4.69 9.00
CA GLU A 1040 -31.85 4.62 9.13
C GLU A 1040 -32.56 5.92 8.70
N ASN A 1041 -31.96 7.09 8.93
CA ASN A 1041 -32.51 8.39 8.51
C ASN A 1041 -32.49 8.66 6.99
N TYR A 1042 -31.79 7.82 6.22
CA TYR A 1042 -31.62 7.97 4.76
C TYR A 1042 -31.90 6.65 4.01
N ASP A 1043 -32.60 5.69 4.65
CA ASP A 1043 -32.90 4.35 4.14
C ASP A 1043 -31.65 3.54 3.70
N ILE A 1044 -30.46 3.86 4.22
CA ILE A 1044 -29.20 3.19 3.89
C ILE A 1044 -29.09 1.87 4.69
N PRO A 1045 -28.71 0.74 4.06
CA PRO A 1045 -28.48 -0.52 4.77
C PRO A 1045 -27.37 -0.40 5.85
N PRO A 1046 -27.66 -0.76 7.12
CA PRO A 1046 -26.70 -0.62 8.22
C PRO A 1046 -25.50 -1.58 8.12
N ALA A 1047 -24.39 -1.22 8.76
CA ALA A 1047 -23.20 -2.08 8.90
C ALA A 1047 -23.14 -2.76 10.28
N ASP A 1048 -22.55 -3.96 10.33
CA ASP A 1048 -22.16 -4.58 11.58
C ASP A 1048 -20.89 -3.93 12.18
N ARG A 1049 -20.50 -4.37 13.39
CA ARG A 1049 -19.27 -3.89 14.05
C ARG A 1049 -18.02 -4.15 13.20
N HIS A 1050 -17.97 -5.27 12.49
CA HIS A 1050 -16.82 -5.74 11.73
C HIS A 1050 -16.56 -4.86 10.49
N LYS A 1051 -17.57 -4.62 9.64
CA LYS A 1051 -17.51 -3.68 8.51
C LYS A 1051 -17.32 -2.23 8.98
N SER A 1052 -17.97 -1.82 10.06
CA SER A 1052 -17.79 -0.47 10.62
C SER A 1052 -16.36 -0.23 11.08
N LYS A 1053 -15.76 -1.21 11.77
CA LYS A 1053 -14.36 -1.17 12.24
C LYS A 1053 -13.34 -1.20 11.09
N LEU A 1054 -13.65 -1.86 9.97
CA LEU A 1054 -12.83 -1.78 8.76
C LEU A 1054 -12.68 -0.34 8.27
N ILE A 1055 -13.82 0.34 8.08
CA ILE A 1055 -13.90 1.64 7.40
C ILE A 1055 -13.48 2.76 8.35
N ALA A 1056 -14.14 2.91 9.49
CA ALA A 1056 -13.87 3.99 10.44
C ALA A 1056 -12.51 3.83 11.15
N GLY A 1057 -12.00 2.59 11.25
CA GLY A 1057 -10.67 2.29 11.74
C GLY A 1057 -9.55 2.42 10.69
N LYS A 1058 -9.88 2.75 9.42
CA LYS A 1058 -8.98 2.70 8.25
C LYS A 1058 -8.08 1.45 8.24
N ILE A 1059 -8.70 0.29 8.50
CA ILE A 1059 -7.94 -0.96 8.65
C ILE A 1059 -7.48 -1.46 7.28
N ILE A 1060 -6.17 -1.55 7.11
CA ILE A 1060 -5.54 -2.26 5.98
C ILE A 1060 -5.72 -3.79 6.20
N PRO A 1061 -6.39 -4.52 5.29
CA PRO A 1061 -6.42 -5.99 5.29
C PRO A 1061 -5.02 -6.57 5.05
N ALA A 1062 -4.65 -7.63 5.76
CA ALA A 1062 -3.31 -8.23 5.65
C ALA A 1062 -3.29 -9.70 6.10
N ILE A 1063 -2.49 -10.51 5.43
CA ILE A 1063 -2.34 -11.96 5.68
C ILE A 1063 -0.87 -12.39 5.53
N ALA A 1064 -0.42 -13.33 6.38
CA ALA A 1064 0.98 -13.73 6.48
C ALA A 1064 1.59 -14.27 5.16
N THR A 1065 0.79 -14.96 4.34
CA THR A 1065 1.18 -15.52 3.03
C THR A 1065 1.73 -14.46 2.08
N THR A 1066 1.03 -13.33 1.93
CA THR A 1066 1.41 -12.24 1.02
C THR A 1066 2.61 -11.47 1.57
N THR A 1067 2.69 -11.29 2.90
CA THR A 1067 3.86 -10.69 3.56
C THR A 1067 5.12 -11.52 3.35
N ALA A 1068 5.06 -12.84 3.55
CA ALA A 1068 6.18 -13.75 3.28
C ALA A 1068 6.59 -13.71 1.80
N ALA A 1069 5.61 -13.68 0.88
CA ALA A 1069 5.85 -13.62 -0.56
C ALA A 1069 6.61 -12.35 -0.97
N VAL A 1070 6.15 -11.15 -0.59
CA VAL A 1070 6.86 -9.90 -0.97
C VAL A 1070 8.24 -9.80 -0.31
N VAL A 1071 8.40 -10.24 0.95
CA VAL A 1071 9.72 -10.19 1.61
C VAL A 1071 10.70 -11.19 1.00
N GLY A 1072 10.22 -12.35 0.53
CA GLY A 1072 11.03 -13.25 -0.29
C GLY A 1072 11.65 -12.52 -1.50
N LEU A 1073 10.84 -11.73 -2.22
CA LEU A 1073 11.30 -10.92 -3.35
C LEU A 1073 12.24 -9.77 -2.93
N VAL A 1074 11.92 -9.03 -1.86
CA VAL A 1074 12.83 -7.98 -1.31
C VAL A 1074 14.22 -8.54 -1.01
N CYS A 1075 14.29 -9.74 -0.44
CA CYS A 1075 15.55 -10.40 -0.11
C CYS A 1075 16.30 -10.98 -1.32
N LEU A 1076 15.67 -11.07 -2.51
CA LEU A 1076 16.38 -11.37 -3.76
C LEU A 1076 17.09 -10.13 -4.31
N GLU A 1077 16.41 -8.98 -4.32
CA GLU A 1077 17.04 -7.71 -4.72
C GLU A 1077 18.18 -7.31 -3.76
N LEU A 1078 18.05 -7.64 -2.46
CA LEU A 1078 19.13 -7.47 -1.47
C LEU A 1078 20.46 -8.11 -1.89
N TYR A 1079 20.47 -9.32 -2.47
CA TYR A 1079 21.72 -9.94 -2.92
C TYR A 1079 22.40 -9.12 -4.02
N LYS A 1080 21.62 -8.49 -4.90
CA LYS A 1080 22.12 -7.65 -6.01
C LYS A 1080 22.72 -6.35 -5.47
N VAL A 1081 22.08 -5.74 -4.47
CA VAL A 1081 22.59 -4.57 -3.73
C VAL A 1081 23.94 -4.87 -3.06
N VAL A 1082 24.02 -5.96 -2.29
CA VAL A 1082 25.25 -6.33 -1.56
C VAL A 1082 26.39 -6.81 -2.47
N GLN A 1083 26.06 -7.36 -3.65
CA GLN A 1083 27.04 -7.63 -4.70
C GLN A 1083 27.50 -6.34 -5.41
N GLY A 1084 26.63 -5.33 -5.51
CA GLY A 1084 26.90 -4.02 -6.10
C GLY A 1084 26.53 -3.90 -7.58
N HIS A 1085 25.48 -4.62 -8.02
CA HIS A 1085 25.02 -4.69 -9.42
C HIS A 1085 24.75 -3.30 -10.01
N ARG A 1086 25.11 -3.11 -11.30
CA ARG A 1086 25.05 -1.81 -11.99
C ARG A 1086 24.23 -1.79 -13.27
N GLN A 1087 23.76 -2.95 -13.74
CA GLN A 1087 22.83 -3.02 -14.86
C GLN A 1087 21.39 -2.93 -14.35
N LEU A 1088 20.52 -2.17 -15.04
CA LEU A 1088 19.10 -2.06 -14.66
C LEU A 1088 18.40 -3.42 -14.85
N ASP A 1089 18.73 -4.11 -15.95
CA ASP A 1089 18.31 -5.46 -16.31
C ASP A 1089 18.46 -6.48 -15.17
N SER A 1090 19.47 -6.31 -14.30
CA SER A 1090 19.69 -7.14 -13.11
C SER A 1090 18.54 -7.00 -12.09
N TYR A 1091 18.04 -5.79 -11.86
CA TYR A 1091 17.07 -5.50 -10.81
C TYR A 1091 15.63 -5.76 -11.27
N LYS A 1092 14.73 -6.05 -10.33
CA LYS A 1092 13.31 -6.28 -10.61
C LYS A 1092 12.42 -5.60 -9.57
N ASN A 1093 11.55 -4.71 -10.02
CA ASN A 1093 10.35 -4.34 -9.27
C ASN A 1093 9.33 -5.47 -9.44
N GLY A 1094 8.63 -5.84 -8.36
CA GLY A 1094 7.72 -7.00 -8.34
C GLY A 1094 6.30 -6.60 -7.94
N PHE A 1095 5.30 -7.21 -8.59
CA PHE A 1095 3.88 -6.95 -8.39
C PHE A 1095 3.11 -8.26 -8.31
N LEU A 1096 2.36 -8.46 -7.23
CA LEU A 1096 1.66 -9.70 -6.90
C LEU A 1096 0.17 -9.43 -6.64
N ASN A 1097 -0.71 -10.32 -7.09
CA ASN A 1097 -2.03 -10.50 -6.46
C ASN A 1097 -2.34 -11.99 -6.35
N LEU A 1098 -2.15 -12.55 -5.15
CA LEU A 1098 -2.31 -13.98 -4.90
C LEU A 1098 -3.75 -14.47 -5.06
N ALA A 1099 -4.73 -13.58 -5.21
CA ALA A 1099 -6.11 -13.95 -5.49
C ALA A 1099 -6.36 -14.41 -6.95
N LEU A 1100 -5.50 -14.01 -7.90
CA LEU A 1100 -5.76 -14.16 -9.34
C LEU A 1100 -5.19 -15.43 -10.03
N PRO A 1101 -4.15 -16.14 -9.54
CA PRO A 1101 -2.93 -15.62 -8.92
C PRO A 1101 -2.06 -14.91 -9.97
N PHE A 1102 -1.90 -13.59 -9.83
CA PHE A 1102 -1.10 -12.76 -10.73
C PHE A 1102 0.30 -12.50 -10.18
N PHE A 1103 1.28 -12.54 -11.08
CA PHE A 1103 2.67 -12.19 -10.85
C PHE A 1103 3.14 -11.34 -12.04
N GLY A 1104 3.82 -10.23 -11.77
CA GLY A 1104 4.44 -9.39 -12.77
C GLY A 1104 5.73 -8.79 -12.24
N PHE A 1105 6.74 -8.72 -13.10
CA PHE A 1105 8.01 -8.08 -12.78
C PHE A 1105 8.34 -7.07 -13.87
N SER A 1106 8.97 -5.96 -13.47
CA SER A 1106 9.51 -4.96 -14.40
C SER A 1106 10.95 -4.64 -14.01
N GLU A 1107 11.70 -4.12 -14.98
CA GLU A 1107 12.88 -3.31 -14.67
C GLU A 1107 12.46 -2.08 -13.83
N PRO A 1108 13.27 -1.61 -12.86
CA PRO A 1108 13.07 -0.30 -12.27
C PRO A 1108 13.38 0.79 -13.31
N LEU A 1109 12.62 1.89 -13.31
CA LEU A 1109 12.91 2.99 -14.22
C LEU A 1109 14.28 3.63 -13.90
N ALA A 1110 15.03 3.97 -14.94
CA ALA A 1110 16.28 4.72 -14.82
C ALA A 1110 16.05 6.09 -14.18
N ALA A 1111 17.04 6.62 -13.45
CA ALA A 1111 16.98 8.00 -12.98
C ALA A 1111 16.81 8.97 -14.17
N PRO A 1112 15.81 9.87 -14.16
CA PRO A 1112 15.67 10.87 -15.22
C PRO A 1112 16.95 11.70 -15.40
N ARG A 1113 17.32 11.90 -16.67
CA ARG A 1113 18.52 12.66 -17.09
C ARG A 1113 18.12 14.05 -17.55
N HIS A 1114 18.60 15.04 -16.83
CA HIS A 1114 18.42 16.46 -17.12
C HIS A 1114 19.78 17.04 -17.56
N GLN A 1115 19.80 18.17 -18.26
CA GLN A 1115 21.06 18.75 -18.75
C GLN A 1115 21.07 20.28 -18.66
N TYR A 1116 22.24 20.85 -18.33
CA TYR A 1116 22.53 22.28 -18.44
C TYR A 1116 23.89 22.47 -19.11
N TYR A 1117 23.94 23.28 -20.18
CA TYR A 1117 25.04 23.30 -21.15
C TYR A 1117 25.36 21.88 -21.69
N ASN A 1118 26.53 21.35 -21.34
CA ASN A 1118 27.01 19.99 -21.64
C ASN A 1118 27.14 19.13 -20.37
N GLN A 1119 26.57 19.54 -19.23
CA GLN A 1119 26.56 18.78 -17.99
C GLN A 1119 25.23 18.05 -17.85
N GLU A 1120 25.27 16.71 -17.88
CA GLU A 1120 24.16 15.82 -17.55
C GLU A 1120 24.06 15.66 -16.02
N TRP A 1121 22.84 15.61 -15.48
CA TRP A 1121 22.60 15.35 -14.06
C TRP A 1121 21.30 14.56 -13.82
N THR A 1122 21.20 13.95 -12.64
CA THR A 1122 20.06 13.14 -12.18
C THR A 1122 19.67 13.50 -10.73
N LEU A 1123 18.55 12.97 -10.23
CA LEU A 1123 18.08 13.20 -8.84
C LEU A 1123 19.11 12.85 -7.74
N TRP A 1124 20.15 12.07 -8.05
CA TRP A 1124 21.22 11.66 -7.15
C TRP A 1124 22.38 12.67 -7.05
N ASP A 1125 22.46 13.58 -8.02
CA ASP A 1125 23.49 14.60 -8.15
C ASP A 1125 23.13 15.85 -7.35
N ARG A 1126 24.16 16.63 -7.01
CA ARG A 1126 24.05 17.87 -6.23
C ARG A 1126 25.33 18.68 -6.33
N PHE A 1127 25.25 19.98 -6.10
CA PHE A 1127 26.42 20.79 -5.82
C PHE A 1127 26.83 20.63 -4.36
N GLU A 1128 28.06 20.17 -4.11
CA GLU A 1128 28.66 20.17 -2.76
C GLU A 1128 29.35 21.53 -2.55
N VAL A 1129 28.87 22.34 -1.60
CA VAL A 1129 29.42 23.68 -1.32
C VAL A 1129 29.87 23.74 0.13
N GLN A 1130 31.16 24.03 0.36
CA GLN A 1130 31.71 24.21 1.70
C GLN A 1130 31.45 25.63 2.20
N GLY A 1131 30.72 25.75 3.31
CA GLY A 1131 30.33 27.02 3.89
C GLY A 1131 31.50 27.75 4.57
N LEU A 1132 32.29 27.06 5.39
CA LEU A 1132 33.52 27.64 5.94
C LEU A 1132 34.55 27.90 4.83
N GLN A 1133 34.96 29.15 4.72
CA GLN A 1133 35.99 29.62 3.78
C GLN A 1133 37.39 29.48 4.41
N PRO A 1134 38.48 29.49 3.61
CA PRO A 1134 39.85 29.32 4.11
C PRO A 1134 40.34 30.36 5.13
N ASN A 1135 39.63 31.48 5.29
CA ASN A 1135 39.90 32.49 6.32
C ASN A 1135 39.23 32.19 7.68
N GLY A 1136 38.42 31.13 7.77
CA GLY A 1136 37.66 30.76 8.97
C GLY A 1136 36.31 31.46 9.13
N GLU A 1137 35.90 32.28 8.16
CA GLU A 1137 34.57 32.89 8.10
C GLU A 1137 33.61 32.03 7.26
N GLU A 1138 32.30 32.25 7.41
CA GLU A 1138 31.28 31.55 6.63
C GLU A 1138 30.97 32.32 5.33
N MET A 1139 30.80 31.58 4.23
CA MET A 1139 30.46 32.09 2.90
C MET A 1139 29.22 33.00 2.94
N THR A 1140 29.37 34.23 2.44
CA THR A 1140 28.27 35.18 2.31
C THR A 1140 27.38 34.86 1.12
N LEU A 1141 26.14 35.35 1.11
CA LEU A 1141 25.26 35.23 -0.07
C LEU A 1141 25.92 35.78 -1.33
N LYS A 1142 26.66 36.88 -1.25
CA LYS A 1142 27.39 37.42 -2.39
C LYS A 1142 28.42 36.42 -2.92
N GLN A 1143 29.26 35.86 -2.04
CA GLN A 1143 30.24 34.85 -2.43
C GLN A 1143 29.58 33.60 -3.03
N PHE A 1144 28.42 33.19 -2.50
CA PHE A 1144 27.63 32.07 -3.04
C PHE A 1144 27.12 32.34 -4.46
N LEU A 1145 26.56 33.54 -4.71
CA LEU A 1145 26.10 33.94 -6.05
C LEU A 1145 27.28 34.09 -7.03
N ASP A 1146 28.39 34.71 -6.59
CA ASP A 1146 29.60 34.87 -7.39
C ASP A 1146 30.22 33.49 -7.74
N TYR A 1147 30.26 32.54 -6.80
CA TYR A 1147 30.79 31.18 -7.00
C TYR A 1147 30.03 30.39 -8.08
N PHE A 1148 28.69 30.40 -8.07
CA PHE A 1148 27.93 29.74 -9.12
C PHE A 1148 28.16 30.40 -10.49
N LYS A 1149 28.37 31.73 -10.51
CA LYS A 1149 28.64 32.48 -11.73
C LYS A 1149 30.05 32.30 -12.29
N THR A 1150 31.07 32.03 -11.46
CA THR A 1150 32.45 31.81 -11.92
C THR A 1150 32.76 30.33 -12.18
N GLU A 1151 32.43 29.44 -11.25
CA GLU A 1151 32.83 28.03 -11.33
C GLU A 1151 31.86 27.18 -12.15
N HIS A 1152 30.55 27.45 -12.00
CA HIS A 1152 29.48 26.69 -12.68
C HIS A 1152 28.86 27.43 -13.88
N LYS A 1153 29.24 28.70 -14.10
CA LYS A 1153 28.69 29.65 -15.11
C LYS A 1153 27.22 30.05 -14.92
N LEU A 1154 26.53 29.54 -13.91
CA LEU A 1154 25.10 29.72 -13.67
C LEU A 1154 24.81 31.05 -12.97
N GLU A 1155 23.93 31.89 -13.55
CA GLU A 1155 23.42 33.09 -12.90
C GLU A 1155 22.17 32.77 -12.08
N ILE A 1156 22.34 32.53 -10.78
CA ILE A 1156 21.23 32.27 -9.84
C ILE A 1156 20.20 33.41 -9.88
N THR A 1157 18.96 33.08 -10.23
CA THR A 1157 17.81 34.00 -10.27
C THR A 1157 16.93 33.87 -9.04
N MET A 1158 16.84 32.68 -8.44
CA MET A 1158 16.16 32.40 -7.17
C MET A 1158 16.93 31.38 -6.33
N LEU A 1159 16.85 31.54 -5.00
CA LEU A 1159 17.50 30.67 -4.03
C LEU A 1159 16.63 30.54 -2.77
N SER A 1160 16.37 29.32 -2.34
CA SER A 1160 15.50 29.04 -1.19
C SER A 1160 15.99 27.89 -0.31
N GLN A 1161 15.53 27.84 0.93
CA GLN A 1161 15.77 26.77 1.89
C GLN A 1161 14.40 26.27 2.36
N GLY A 1162 13.95 25.14 1.81
CA GLY A 1162 12.56 24.69 1.93
C GLY A 1162 11.59 25.80 1.52
N VAL A 1163 10.64 26.14 2.41
CA VAL A 1163 9.64 27.22 2.15
C VAL A 1163 10.20 28.65 2.28
N SER A 1164 11.48 28.85 2.60
CA SER A 1164 12.07 30.17 2.88
C SER A 1164 12.90 30.71 1.70
N MET A 1165 12.39 31.73 1.00
CA MET A 1165 13.13 32.40 -0.09
C MET A 1165 14.25 33.31 0.45
N LEU A 1166 15.50 32.90 0.23
CA LEU A 1166 16.71 33.58 0.71
C LEU A 1166 17.17 34.68 -0.26
N TYR A 1167 17.04 34.44 -1.56
CA TYR A 1167 17.34 35.43 -2.60
C TYR A 1167 16.41 35.26 -3.81
N SER A 1168 16.13 36.38 -4.48
CA SER A 1168 15.60 36.41 -5.84
C SER A 1168 16.00 37.70 -6.55
N PHE A 1169 16.14 37.65 -7.88
CA PHE A 1169 16.54 38.80 -8.70
C PHE A 1169 15.57 40.00 -8.56
N PHE A 1170 14.29 39.75 -8.26
CA PHE A 1170 13.24 40.76 -8.10
C PHE A 1170 13.15 41.35 -6.69
N MET A 1171 14.06 41.01 -5.76
CA MET A 1171 14.04 41.61 -4.41
C MET A 1171 14.31 43.13 -4.46
N PRO A 1172 13.59 43.93 -3.64
CA PRO A 1172 13.89 45.35 -3.49
C PRO A 1172 15.35 45.59 -3.07
N ALA A 1173 16.01 46.58 -3.69
CA ALA A 1173 17.44 46.84 -3.52
C ALA A 1173 17.88 47.02 -2.04
N ALA A 1174 17.00 47.52 -1.16
CA ALA A 1174 17.23 47.56 0.28
C ALA A 1174 17.41 46.15 0.89
N LYS A 1175 16.45 45.24 0.66
CA LYS A 1175 16.54 43.84 1.13
C LYS A 1175 17.72 43.08 0.54
N LEU A 1176 18.08 43.38 -0.72
CA LEU A 1176 19.20 42.75 -1.39
C LEU A 1176 20.53 43.22 -0.77
N LYS A 1177 20.70 44.53 -0.56
CA LYS A 1177 21.85 45.10 0.17
C LYS A 1177 21.93 44.62 1.63
N GLU A 1178 20.80 44.41 2.29
CA GLU A 1178 20.72 43.84 3.65
C GLU A 1178 21.09 42.36 3.73
N ARG A 1179 21.26 41.63 2.61
CA ARG A 1179 21.52 40.18 2.59
C ARG A 1179 22.84 39.79 1.93
N LEU A 1180 23.31 40.52 0.91
CA LEU A 1180 24.51 40.14 0.14
C LEU A 1180 25.74 39.84 1.02
N ASP A 1181 26.03 40.72 1.97
CA ASP A 1181 27.22 40.61 2.82
C ASP A 1181 26.97 39.77 4.09
N GLN A 1182 25.79 39.13 4.23
CA GLN A 1182 25.48 38.25 5.37
C GLN A 1182 25.87 36.79 5.10
N PRO A 1183 26.32 36.04 6.12
CA PRO A 1183 26.47 34.58 6.04
C PRO A 1183 25.16 33.86 5.72
N MET A 1184 25.25 32.74 4.99
CA MET A 1184 24.09 31.95 4.58
C MET A 1184 23.23 31.46 5.76
N THR A 1185 23.85 31.01 6.85
CA THR A 1185 23.16 30.57 8.08
C THR A 1185 22.43 31.71 8.80
N GLU A 1186 22.95 32.94 8.72
CA GLU A 1186 22.31 34.11 9.29
C GLU A 1186 21.05 34.45 8.49
N ILE A 1187 21.13 34.46 7.15
CA ILE A 1187 19.98 34.72 6.27
C ILE A 1187 18.89 33.66 6.47
N VAL A 1188 19.25 32.37 6.50
CA VAL A 1188 18.30 31.28 6.78
C VAL A 1188 17.62 31.48 8.14
N SER A 1189 18.39 31.80 9.19
CA SER A 1189 17.85 32.03 10.54
C SER A 1189 16.94 33.27 10.59
N ARG A 1190 17.28 34.32 9.84
CA ARG A 1190 16.56 35.60 9.77
C ARG A 1190 15.26 35.51 8.95
N VAL A 1191 15.25 34.72 7.87
CA VAL A 1191 14.06 34.55 7.00
C VAL A 1191 13.08 33.55 7.60
N SER A 1192 13.55 32.38 8.04
CA SER A 1192 12.70 31.36 8.68
C SER A 1192 12.17 31.77 10.05
N LYS A 1193 12.77 32.79 10.68
CA LYS A 1193 12.58 33.22 12.07
C LYS A 1193 12.94 32.14 13.11
N ARG A 1194 13.64 31.07 12.71
CA ARG A 1194 14.08 29.98 13.57
C ARG A 1194 15.60 29.90 13.51
N LYS A 1195 16.28 29.95 14.67
CA LYS A 1195 17.74 29.75 14.71
C LYS A 1195 18.06 28.30 14.33
N LEU A 1196 19.07 28.11 13.48
CA LEU A 1196 19.58 26.77 13.16
C LEU A 1196 20.05 26.04 14.43
N GLY A 1197 19.77 24.74 14.51
CA GLY A 1197 20.17 23.90 15.62
C GLY A 1197 21.67 23.55 15.57
N ARG A 1198 22.32 23.42 16.74
CA ARG A 1198 23.75 23.06 16.82
C ARG A 1198 24.13 21.69 16.22
N HIS A 1199 23.14 20.85 15.93
CA HIS A 1199 23.28 19.54 15.29
C HIS A 1199 23.25 19.60 13.75
N VAL A 1200 22.78 20.71 13.16
CA VAL A 1200 22.69 20.87 11.71
C VAL A 1200 24.11 21.03 11.14
N ARG A 1201 24.57 20.04 10.38
CA ARG A 1201 25.90 20.07 9.73
C ARG A 1201 25.84 20.63 8.31
N ALA A 1202 24.74 20.42 7.60
CA ALA A 1202 24.53 20.92 6.24
C ALA A 1202 23.09 21.40 6.03
N LEU A 1203 22.89 22.19 4.98
CA LEU A 1203 21.60 22.69 4.51
C LEU A 1203 21.37 22.21 3.08
N VAL A 1204 20.12 21.85 2.76
CA VAL A 1204 19.65 21.74 1.38
C VAL A 1204 19.15 23.10 0.93
N LEU A 1205 19.64 23.57 -0.22
CA LEU A 1205 19.22 24.82 -0.86
C LEU A 1205 18.77 24.53 -2.29
N GLU A 1206 17.58 25.03 -2.65
CA GLU A 1206 17.01 24.91 -3.99
C GLU A 1206 17.31 26.17 -4.82
N LEU A 1207 17.61 25.98 -6.09
CA LEU A 1207 17.99 27.03 -7.04
C LEU A 1207 16.96 27.16 -8.19
N CYS A 1208 16.84 28.38 -8.71
CA CYS A 1208 16.55 28.62 -10.13
C CYS A 1208 17.67 29.51 -10.65
N CYS A 1209 18.11 29.30 -11.89
CA CYS A 1209 19.26 30.00 -12.45
C CYS A 1209 19.17 30.08 -13.97
N ASN A 1210 19.73 31.16 -14.52
CA ASN A 1210 19.88 31.29 -15.96
C ASN A 1210 21.24 30.77 -16.42
N ASP A 1211 21.28 30.30 -17.65
CA ASP A 1211 22.50 29.87 -18.34
C ASP A 1211 23.31 31.08 -18.92
N GLU A 1212 24.34 30.82 -19.74
CA GLU A 1212 25.12 31.89 -20.40
C GLU A 1212 24.36 32.57 -21.57
N SER A 1213 23.31 31.96 -22.12
CA SER A 1213 22.39 32.60 -23.07
C SER A 1213 21.36 33.52 -22.39
N GLY A 1214 21.08 33.26 -21.10
CA GLY A 1214 20.11 33.99 -20.30
C GLY A 1214 18.75 33.31 -20.18
N GLU A 1215 18.63 32.04 -20.55
CA GLU A 1215 17.41 31.22 -20.39
C GLU A 1215 17.42 30.48 -19.04
N ASP A 1216 16.26 30.35 -18.40
CA ASP A 1216 16.10 29.71 -17.08
C ASP A 1216 16.23 28.18 -17.21
N VAL A 1217 17.08 27.56 -16.39
CA VAL A 1217 17.47 26.15 -16.52
C VAL A 1217 17.41 25.41 -15.18
N GLU A 1218 16.94 24.16 -15.22
CA GLU A 1218 16.85 23.28 -14.06
C GLU A 1218 18.20 22.60 -13.77
N VAL A 1219 18.63 22.66 -12.51
CA VAL A 1219 19.96 22.24 -12.06
C VAL A 1219 19.88 21.49 -10.72
N PRO A 1220 20.91 20.71 -10.35
CA PRO A 1220 20.93 20.02 -9.07
C PRO A 1220 20.75 20.97 -7.87
N TYR A 1221 20.15 20.45 -6.78
CA TYR A 1221 20.12 21.15 -5.50
C TYR A 1221 21.54 21.30 -4.90
N VAL A 1222 21.68 22.16 -3.89
CA VAL A 1222 22.96 22.40 -3.22
C VAL A 1222 22.96 21.77 -1.82
N ARG A 1223 23.97 20.95 -1.53
CA ARG A 1223 24.35 20.57 -0.17
C ARG A 1223 25.38 21.59 0.34
N TYR A 1224 24.88 22.60 1.05
CA TYR A 1224 25.71 23.62 1.70
C TYR A 1224 26.16 23.11 3.07
N THR A 1225 27.41 22.67 3.19
CA THR A 1225 27.97 22.10 4.42
C THR A 1225 28.51 23.22 5.31
N ILE A 1226 27.90 23.43 6.48
CA ILE A 1226 28.17 24.57 7.37
C ILE A 1226 29.56 24.47 8.02
N ARG A 1227 30.09 23.25 8.21
CA ARG A 1227 31.39 22.98 8.86
C ARG A 1227 32.09 21.78 8.23
#